data_AF-A0A4D4LQF1-F1
#
_entry.id   AF-A0A4D4LQF1-F1
#
_cell.length_a   1.000
_cell.length_b   1.000
_cell.length_c   1.000
_cell.angle_alpha   90.00
_cell.angle_beta   90.00
_cell.angle_gamma   90.00
#
_symmetry.space_group_name_H-M   'P 1'
#
loop_
_entity.id
_entity.type
_entity.pdbx_description
1 polymer ?
#
loop_
_entity_poly.entity_id
_entity_poly.type
_entity_poly.pdbx_seq_one_letter_code
_entity_poly.pdbx_strand_id
1 'polypeptide(L)'
;MLDGFPAEMFVVLVAVTFLFGIARVNGTVEWMVHAAVRVAGQRLGVMPWVLFGLAALLCATGAASPAAVAVVAPLGITFAVERGISPLYVGLMAVNGAAAGSFAPTGVLGGIVNSSLHSSHLTVNGWQLFVGTFAFNVAVGVVTQVVFGRQRIHRMQALTSDSRAADSTIVLGAEQAVTLCAMVALVLGTTVLSLDTGFLALSLASGLALLFRHTAQKASREISWSVVLLVCGIVTYIALLQSLGIVDSLGRMIAAIGAPLLAALIICYVGGVVSAFASTTGILGALMPLAVPFLASGPSVRPVWSSPWQRRRPWSTPVPSPPTALWSSPTHPSTSETTPTEDCCSGERECAGWLRWLPGWSSWPSKVLLHRGTNMEFSERTMLFVPGDRPDRFSKAASSGADAVLIDLEDAVPADNKAAARAAAIRWLARHRSVVRINAPGSPWHAEDLAALAEAPALLRGVVLPKCSTAEQVASVIDHLPYGVSLLPLIESAIGLREAGAIAGLPRVGRLLFGSVDYALDTGITPSPPEEPELLWARSSLVNASQAAGLPSPLDGVHTRLEDKEGLATSSRRSRALGFGGRLCVHPLQVATVHRAWQPTDQEIRWARGVIQASSAGNGGATRVDGQMVDRPVLQRARRLLSLAGKP
;
A
#
# COMPACT_ATOMS: atom_id res chain seq x y z
N MET A 1 -29.48 -32.78 -18.34
CA MET A 1 -28.74 -31.50 -18.32
C MET A 1 -28.88 -30.79 -16.97
N LEU A 2 -30.10 -30.68 -16.41
CA LEU A 2 -30.32 -30.07 -15.09
C LEU A 2 -29.77 -30.89 -13.90
N ASP A 3 -29.63 -32.22 -14.04
CA ASP A 3 -29.07 -33.08 -12.97
C ASP A 3 -27.61 -32.75 -12.58
N GLY A 4 -26.87 -32.06 -13.46
CA GLY A 4 -25.49 -31.63 -13.20
C GLY A 4 -25.36 -30.24 -12.58
N PHE A 5 -26.47 -29.51 -12.40
CA PHE A 5 -26.43 -28.16 -11.85
C PHE A 5 -26.33 -28.19 -10.32
N PRO A 6 -25.36 -27.51 -9.69
CA PRO A 6 -25.16 -27.58 -8.24
C PRO A 6 -26.10 -26.61 -7.50
N ALA A 7 -27.39 -26.98 -7.41
CA ALA A 7 -28.43 -26.15 -6.81
C ALA A 7 -28.14 -25.76 -5.35
N GLU A 8 -27.64 -26.69 -4.54
CA GLU A 8 -27.26 -26.41 -3.14
C GLU A 8 -26.13 -25.38 -3.05
N MET A 9 -25.08 -25.52 -3.87
CA MET A 9 -23.96 -24.57 -3.89
C MET A 9 -24.42 -23.19 -4.36
N PHE A 10 -25.30 -23.13 -5.36
CA PHE A 10 -25.89 -21.87 -5.81
C PHE A 10 -26.58 -21.13 -4.66
N VAL A 11 -27.42 -21.85 -3.89
CA VAL A 11 -28.14 -21.27 -2.75
C VAL A 11 -27.17 -20.79 -1.68
N VAL A 12 -26.17 -21.60 -1.31
CA VAL A 12 -25.15 -21.23 -0.32
C VAL A 12 -24.40 -19.96 -0.74
N LEU A 13 -23.90 -19.92 -1.98
CA LEU A 13 -23.10 -18.80 -2.47
C LEU A 13 -23.91 -17.50 -2.50
N VAL A 14 -25.15 -17.53 -3.00
CA VAL A 14 -26.01 -16.35 -3.07
C VAL A 14 -26.42 -15.89 -1.67
N ALA A 15 -26.88 -16.81 -0.82
CA ALA A 15 -27.41 -16.48 0.49
C ALA A 15 -26.36 -15.90 1.44
N VAL A 16 -25.19 -16.55 1.51
CA VAL A 16 -24.09 -16.13 2.38
C VAL A 16 -23.48 -14.81 1.91
N THR A 17 -23.28 -14.65 0.59
CA THR A 17 -22.78 -13.39 0.03
C THR A 17 -23.77 -12.25 0.23
N PHE A 18 -25.07 -12.51 0.11
CA PHE A 18 -26.10 -11.52 0.33
C PHE A 18 -26.18 -11.09 1.80
N LEU A 19 -26.13 -12.03 2.75
CA LEU A 19 -26.06 -11.75 4.18
C LEU A 19 -24.87 -10.84 4.52
N PHE A 20 -23.71 -11.15 3.96
CA PHE A 20 -22.50 -10.33 4.15
C PHE A 20 -22.60 -8.96 3.46
N GLY A 21 -23.22 -8.89 2.28
CA GLY A 21 -23.53 -7.64 1.59
C GLY A 21 -24.37 -6.69 2.46
N ILE A 22 -25.36 -7.22 3.19
CA ILE A 22 -26.15 -6.45 4.17
C ILE A 22 -25.24 -5.91 5.28
N ALA A 23 -24.39 -6.76 5.85
CA ALA A 23 -23.44 -6.37 6.90
C ALA A 23 -22.43 -5.30 6.48
N ARG A 24 -22.03 -5.29 5.21
CA ARG A 24 -21.15 -4.25 4.64
C ARG A 24 -21.91 -2.94 4.43
N VAL A 25 -23.10 -3.00 3.82
CA VAL A 25 -23.87 -1.78 3.49
C VAL A 25 -24.35 -1.04 4.73
N ASN A 26 -24.71 -1.75 5.81
CA ASN A 26 -25.16 -1.12 7.06
C ASN A 26 -24.01 -0.76 8.03
N GLY A 27 -22.76 -1.01 7.66
CA GLY A 27 -21.59 -0.66 8.46
C GLY A 27 -21.27 -1.63 9.60
N THR A 28 -21.90 -2.81 9.65
CA THR A 28 -21.63 -3.82 10.70
C THR A 28 -20.19 -4.33 10.62
N VAL A 29 -19.67 -4.55 9.42
CA VAL A 29 -18.29 -5.02 9.22
C VAL A 29 -17.29 -3.97 9.68
N GLU A 30 -17.49 -2.70 9.31
CA GLU A 30 -16.68 -1.57 9.74
C GLU A 30 -16.71 -1.40 11.25
N TRP A 31 -17.88 -1.57 11.89
CA TRP A 31 -18.00 -1.55 13.34
C TRP A 31 -17.19 -2.68 14.00
N MET A 32 -17.30 -3.92 13.51
CA MET A 32 -16.54 -5.07 14.01
C MET A 32 -15.03 -4.81 13.94
N VAL A 33 -14.56 -4.20 12.85
CA VAL A 33 -13.14 -3.86 12.69
C VAL A 33 -12.70 -2.80 13.70
N HIS A 34 -13.47 -1.72 13.86
CA HIS A 34 -13.16 -0.68 14.85
C HIS A 34 -13.18 -1.21 16.28
N ALA A 35 -14.15 -2.07 16.62
CA ALA A 35 -14.24 -2.72 17.92
C ALA A 35 -13.03 -3.64 18.18
N ALA A 36 -12.64 -4.46 17.21
CA ALA A 36 -11.48 -5.33 17.31
C ALA A 36 -10.17 -4.54 17.51
N VAL A 37 -9.99 -3.45 16.74
CA VAL A 37 -8.83 -2.56 16.87
C VAL A 37 -8.81 -1.85 18.23
N ARG A 38 -9.98 -1.44 18.75
CA ARG A 38 -10.10 -0.83 20.08
C ARG A 38 -9.72 -1.82 21.20
N VAL A 39 -10.18 -3.06 21.10
CA VAL A 39 -9.87 -4.14 22.06
C VAL A 39 -8.37 -4.50 22.05
N ALA A 40 -7.68 -4.38 20.91
CA ALA A 40 -6.23 -4.59 20.81
C ALA A 40 -5.41 -3.58 21.66
N GLY A 41 -5.99 -2.43 22.00
CA GLY A 41 -5.43 -1.45 22.93
C GLY A 41 -4.05 -0.91 22.53
N GLN A 42 -3.24 -0.49 23.51
CA GLN A 42 -1.86 0.01 23.29
C GLN A 42 -0.83 -1.11 23.05
N ARG A 43 -1.26 -2.39 22.96
CA ARG A 43 -0.34 -3.53 22.83
C ARG A 43 0.03 -3.73 21.37
N LEU A 44 1.08 -3.02 20.96
CA LEU A 44 1.61 -2.99 19.60
C LEU A 44 1.81 -4.41 18.99
N GLY A 45 2.13 -5.44 19.78
CA GLY A 45 2.37 -6.81 19.28
C GLY A 45 1.11 -7.63 18.97
N VAL A 46 -0.03 -7.26 19.55
CA VAL A 46 -1.27 -8.04 19.46
C VAL A 46 -2.10 -7.64 18.24
N MET A 47 -1.99 -6.37 17.82
CA MET A 47 -2.80 -5.82 16.73
C MET A 47 -2.71 -6.59 15.39
N PRO A 48 -1.54 -6.98 14.86
CA PRO A 48 -1.48 -7.74 13.61
C PRO A 48 -2.19 -9.10 13.71
N TRP A 49 -2.14 -9.75 14.89
CA TRP A 49 -2.88 -10.97 15.17
C TRP A 49 -4.38 -10.74 15.32
N VAL A 50 -4.80 -9.59 15.85
CA VAL A 50 -6.22 -9.21 15.85
C VAL A 50 -6.74 -9.07 14.43
N LEU A 51 -5.98 -8.45 13.54
CA LEU A 51 -6.37 -8.29 12.13
C LEU A 51 -6.36 -9.62 11.37
N PHE A 52 -5.38 -10.48 11.66
CA PHE A 52 -5.39 -11.87 11.19
C PHE A 52 -6.67 -12.60 11.63
N GLY A 53 -6.98 -12.58 12.92
CA GLY A 53 -8.16 -13.24 13.48
C GLY A 53 -9.47 -12.67 12.95
N LEU A 54 -9.55 -11.36 12.77
CA LEU A 54 -10.71 -10.69 12.22
C LEU A 54 -10.93 -11.06 10.75
N ALA A 55 -9.88 -10.99 9.91
CA ALA A 55 -9.98 -11.40 8.51
C ALA A 55 -10.34 -12.88 8.37
N ALA A 56 -9.79 -13.74 9.26
CA ALA A 56 -10.13 -15.16 9.33
C ALA A 56 -11.61 -15.36 9.72
N LEU A 57 -12.10 -14.65 10.72
CA LEU A 57 -13.48 -14.73 11.15
C LEU A 57 -14.45 -14.31 10.03
N LEU A 58 -14.19 -13.18 9.38
CA LEU A 58 -15.03 -12.68 8.29
C LEU A 58 -15.10 -13.70 7.14
N CYS A 59 -13.96 -14.25 6.72
CA CYS A 59 -13.92 -15.27 5.68
C CYS A 59 -14.61 -16.57 6.12
N ALA A 60 -14.45 -16.97 7.39
CA ALA A 60 -15.11 -18.14 7.93
C ALA A 60 -16.64 -17.99 7.96
N THR A 61 -17.15 -16.79 8.21
CA THR A 61 -18.59 -16.48 8.15
C THR A 61 -19.13 -16.29 6.73
N GLY A 62 -18.26 -16.39 5.71
CA GLY A 62 -18.67 -16.38 4.31
C GLY A 62 -18.34 -15.13 3.50
N ALA A 63 -17.57 -14.19 4.06
CA ALA A 63 -16.99 -13.12 3.25
C ALA A 63 -16.02 -13.71 2.21
N ALA A 64 -16.08 -13.22 0.97
CA ALA A 64 -15.04 -13.53 -0.01
C ALA A 64 -13.70 -12.97 0.49
N SER A 65 -12.62 -13.76 0.41
CA SER A 65 -11.30 -13.38 0.92
C SER A 65 -10.82 -12.01 0.40
N PRO A 66 -10.99 -11.66 -0.89
CA PRO A 66 -10.65 -10.32 -1.40
C PRO A 66 -11.48 -9.20 -0.75
N ALA A 67 -12.77 -9.44 -0.46
CA ALA A 67 -13.64 -8.46 0.18
C ALA A 67 -13.27 -8.26 1.66
N ALA A 68 -12.98 -9.35 2.38
CA ALA A 68 -12.50 -9.28 3.76
C ALA A 68 -11.17 -8.51 3.86
N VAL A 69 -10.22 -8.79 2.97
CA VAL A 69 -8.95 -8.05 2.90
C VAL A 69 -9.16 -6.59 2.53
N ALA A 70 -10.02 -6.28 1.55
CA ALA A 70 -10.30 -4.92 1.14
C ALA A 70 -10.92 -4.05 2.26
N VAL A 71 -11.59 -4.66 3.23
CA VAL A 71 -12.13 -3.96 4.40
C VAL A 71 -11.13 -3.91 5.55
N VAL A 72 -10.52 -5.06 5.91
CA VAL A 72 -9.65 -5.17 7.09
C VAL A 72 -8.28 -4.53 6.87
N ALA A 73 -7.68 -4.67 5.68
CA ALA A 73 -6.32 -4.22 5.43
C ALA A 73 -6.17 -2.69 5.45
N PRO A 74 -7.02 -1.87 4.80
CA PRO A 74 -6.90 -0.41 4.85
C PRO A 74 -7.04 0.13 6.28
N LEU A 75 -7.99 -0.38 7.06
CA LEU A 75 -8.20 0.01 8.46
C LEU A 75 -7.01 -0.37 9.33
N GLY A 76 -6.47 -1.57 9.13
CA GLY A 76 -5.25 -2.02 9.79
C GLY A 76 -4.03 -1.16 9.42
N ILE A 77 -3.89 -0.80 8.14
CA ILE A 77 -2.78 0.03 7.63
C ILE A 77 -2.84 1.45 8.20
N THR A 78 -4.03 2.08 8.22
CA THR A 78 -4.20 3.42 8.81
C THR A 78 -3.74 3.46 10.26
N PHE A 79 -4.16 2.49 11.08
CA PHE A 79 -3.72 2.39 12.46
C PHE A 79 -2.23 1.98 12.60
N ALA A 80 -1.71 1.16 11.68
CA ALA A 80 -0.31 0.77 11.65
C ALA A 80 0.61 1.99 11.43
N VAL A 81 0.23 2.87 10.50
CA VAL A 81 0.93 4.14 10.22
C VAL A 81 0.94 5.05 11.44
N GLU A 82 -0.21 5.19 12.13
CA GLU A 82 -0.32 5.99 13.37
C GLU A 82 0.54 5.46 14.52
N ARG A 83 0.79 4.14 14.55
CA ARG A 83 1.50 3.45 15.65
C ARG A 83 2.92 3.03 15.31
N GLY A 84 3.43 3.42 14.13
CA GLY A 84 4.78 3.08 13.68
C GLY A 84 4.99 1.58 13.43
N ILE A 85 3.95 0.86 13.03
CA ILE A 85 3.99 -0.56 12.66
C ILE A 85 4.10 -0.63 11.12
N SER A 86 4.92 -1.53 10.59
CA SER A 86 5.05 -1.72 9.14
C SER A 86 3.68 -2.00 8.50
N PRO A 87 3.23 -1.17 7.53
CA PRO A 87 1.99 -1.40 6.79
C PRO A 87 1.98 -2.74 6.06
N LEU A 88 3.15 -3.16 5.55
CA LEU A 88 3.33 -4.45 4.88
C LEU A 88 3.10 -5.60 5.86
N TYR A 89 3.64 -5.52 7.08
CA TYR A 89 3.42 -6.55 8.10
C TYR A 89 1.93 -6.70 8.43
N VAL A 90 1.25 -5.58 8.64
CA VAL A 90 -0.19 -5.58 8.95
C VAL A 90 -1.03 -6.06 7.76
N GLY A 91 -0.69 -5.66 6.54
CA GLY A 91 -1.34 -6.13 5.32
C GLY A 91 -1.16 -7.64 5.11
N LEU A 92 0.06 -8.16 5.28
CA LEU A 92 0.35 -9.59 5.19
C LEU A 92 -0.41 -10.39 6.25
N MET A 93 -0.52 -9.89 7.47
CA MET A 93 -1.30 -10.56 8.52
C MET A 93 -2.80 -10.59 8.18
N ALA A 94 -3.36 -9.52 7.61
CA ALA A 94 -4.75 -9.50 7.16
C ALA A 94 -4.99 -10.49 5.99
N VAL A 95 -4.08 -10.56 5.02
CA VAL A 95 -4.17 -11.50 3.88
C VAL A 95 -4.07 -12.95 4.35
N ASN A 96 -3.10 -13.28 5.21
CA ASN A 96 -2.95 -14.62 5.77
C ASN A 96 -4.14 -14.98 6.67
N GLY A 97 -4.70 -14.02 7.40
CA GLY A 97 -5.93 -14.20 8.16
C GLY A 97 -7.10 -14.57 7.26
N ALA A 98 -7.32 -13.82 6.19
CA ALA A 98 -8.37 -14.11 5.22
C ALA A 98 -8.20 -15.52 4.61
N ALA A 99 -6.98 -15.90 4.24
CA ALA A 99 -6.67 -17.26 3.76
C ALA A 99 -6.93 -18.34 4.83
N ALA A 100 -6.60 -18.09 6.09
CA ALA A 100 -6.85 -18.99 7.21
C ALA A 100 -8.35 -19.29 7.40
N GLY A 101 -9.19 -18.26 7.24
CA GLY A 101 -10.65 -18.38 7.38
C GLY A 101 -11.37 -18.96 6.16
N SER A 102 -10.73 -18.93 4.99
CA SER A 102 -11.38 -19.20 3.70
C SER A 102 -11.97 -20.61 3.56
N PHE A 103 -11.35 -21.60 4.20
CA PHE A 103 -11.77 -23.00 4.11
C PHE A 103 -12.62 -23.48 5.29
N ALA A 104 -13.18 -22.55 6.09
CA ALA A 104 -14.17 -22.94 7.09
C ALA A 104 -15.37 -23.62 6.40
N PRO A 105 -15.99 -24.64 7.02
CA PRO A 105 -17.18 -25.30 6.44
C PRO A 105 -18.33 -24.33 6.11
N THR A 106 -18.40 -23.23 6.85
CA THR A 106 -19.37 -22.14 6.73
C THR A 106 -18.96 -21.06 5.71
N GLY A 107 -17.72 -21.11 5.24
CA GLY A 107 -17.15 -20.17 4.29
C GLY A 107 -17.39 -20.60 2.84
N VAL A 108 -17.32 -19.65 1.91
CA VAL A 108 -17.56 -19.88 0.48
C VAL A 108 -16.64 -20.95 -0.11
N LEU A 109 -15.33 -20.88 0.14
CA LEU A 109 -14.37 -21.84 -0.41
C LEU A 109 -14.44 -23.20 0.28
N GLY A 110 -14.63 -23.22 1.60
CA GLY A 110 -14.82 -24.47 2.35
C GLY A 110 -16.09 -25.22 1.91
N GLY A 111 -17.19 -24.50 1.69
CA GLY A 111 -18.42 -25.06 1.12
C GLY A 111 -18.20 -25.69 -0.26
N ILE A 112 -17.49 -25.01 -1.17
CA ILE A 112 -17.16 -25.54 -2.50
C ILE A 112 -16.36 -26.84 -2.40
N VAL A 113 -15.33 -26.87 -1.56
CA VAL A 113 -14.47 -28.06 -1.41
C VAL A 113 -15.25 -29.20 -0.77
N ASN A 114 -16.01 -28.93 0.29
CA ASN A 114 -16.76 -29.95 1.01
C ASN A 114 -17.85 -30.57 0.13
N SER A 115 -18.62 -29.76 -0.60
CA SER A 115 -19.60 -30.24 -1.58
C SER A 115 -18.94 -31.08 -2.67
N SER A 116 -17.79 -30.65 -3.21
CA SER A 116 -17.08 -31.40 -4.25
C SER A 116 -16.55 -32.77 -3.76
N LEU A 117 -16.08 -32.83 -2.52
CA LEU A 117 -15.58 -34.07 -1.90
C LEU A 117 -16.72 -35.04 -1.57
N HIS A 118 -17.85 -34.53 -1.07
CA HIS A 118 -19.05 -35.32 -0.81
C HIS A 118 -19.59 -35.98 -2.09
N SER A 119 -19.65 -35.24 -3.20
CA SER A 119 -20.06 -35.77 -4.51
C SER A 119 -19.12 -36.85 -5.06
N SER A 120 -17.91 -36.97 -4.50
CA SER A 120 -16.86 -37.91 -4.95
C SER A 120 -16.63 -39.08 -3.98
N HIS A 121 -17.51 -39.28 -2.98
CA HIS A 121 -17.41 -40.32 -1.96
C HIS A 121 -16.12 -40.31 -1.10
N LEU A 122 -15.37 -39.21 -1.08
CA LEU A 122 -14.20 -39.04 -0.22
C LEU A 122 -14.62 -38.39 1.10
N THR A 123 -14.63 -39.16 2.20
CA THR A 123 -15.01 -38.66 3.52
C THR A 123 -13.85 -37.92 4.19
N VAL A 124 -13.56 -36.70 3.74
CA VAL A 124 -12.64 -35.79 4.43
C VAL A 124 -13.46 -34.95 5.39
N ASN A 125 -13.06 -34.90 6.66
CA ASN A 125 -13.73 -34.04 7.64
C ASN A 125 -13.41 -32.57 7.32
N GLY A 126 -14.40 -31.77 6.93
CA GLY A 126 -14.24 -30.35 6.61
C GLY A 126 -13.55 -29.54 7.71
N TRP A 127 -13.70 -29.94 8.98
CA TRP A 127 -12.98 -29.34 10.10
C TRP A 127 -11.49 -29.65 10.10
N GLN A 128 -11.07 -30.83 9.66
CA GLN A 128 -9.64 -31.15 9.53
C GLN A 128 -8.98 -30.29 8.45
N LEU A 129 -9.68 -30.04 7.34
CA LEU A 129 -9.20 -29.19 6.26
C LEU A 129 -9.11 -27.72 6.71
N PHE A 130 -10.11 -27.23 7.44
CA PHE A 130 -10.09 -25.91 8.06
C PHE A 130 -8.93 -25.77 9.05
N VAL A 131 -8.81 -26.68 10.02
CA VAL A 131 -7.76 -26.64 11.07
C VAL A 131 -6.37 -26.71 10.45
N GLY A 132 -6.15 -27.58 9.46
CA GLY A 132 -4.87 -27.68 8.76
C GLY A 132 -4.50 -26.38 8.03
N THR A 133 -5.46 -25.80 7.31
CA THR A 133 -5.24 -24.54 6.59
C THR A 133 -5.04 -23.37 7.55
N PHE A 134 -5.79 -23.34 8.65
CA PHE A 134 -5.66 -22.33 9.69
C PHE A 134 -4.28 -22.42 10.36
N ALA A 135 -3.84 -23.63 10.74
CA ALA A 135 -2.53 -23.85 11.34
C ALA A 135 -1.38 -23.47 10.40
N PHE A 136 -1.48 -23.79 9.11
CA PHE A 136 -0.51 -23.37 8.11
C PHE A 136 -0.40 -21.84 8.03
N ASN A 137 -1.53 -21.14 7.94
CA ASN A 137 -1.54 -19.67 7.87
C ASN A 137 -1.10 -19.02 9.19
N VAL A 138 -1.34 -19.65 10.34
CA VAL A 138 -0.75 -19.23 11.61
C VAL A 138 0.78 -19.38 11.56
N ALA A 139 1.31 -20.49 11.04
CA ALA A 139 2.76 -20.67 10.89
C ALA A 139 3.36 -19.62 9.96
N VAL A 140 2.73 -19.32 8.82
CA VAL A 140 3.13 -18.21 7.94
C VAL A 140 3.03 -16.86 8.66
N GLY A 141 2.00 -16.64 9.48
CA GLY A 141 1.84 -15.45 10.32
C GLY A 141 2.96 -15.30 11.35
N VAL A 142 3.39 -16.40 11.98
CA VAL A 142 4.55 -16.42 12.88
C VAL A 142 5.83 -16.09 12.13
N VAL A 143 6.06 -16.69 10.95
CA VAL A 143 7.21 -16.35 10.09
C VAL A 143 7.17 -14.87 9.71
N THR A 144 6.01 -14.35 9.32
CA THR A 144 5.80 -12.93 9.02
C THR A 144 6.13 -12.06 10.23
N GLN A 145 5.71 -12.46 11.43
CA GLN A 145 6.07 -11.77 12.68
C GLN A 145 7.58 -11.86 12.99
N VAL A 146 8.25 -12.97 12.69
CA VAL A 146 9.70 -13.09 12.93
C VAL A 146 10.48 -12.21 11.95
N VAL A 147 10.08 -12.19 10.68
CA VAL A 147 10.73 -11.42 9.61
C VAL A 147 10.48 -9.92 9.77
N PHE A 148 9.23 -9.52 10.02
CA PHE A 148 8.82 -8.11 10.04
C PHE A 148 8.57 -7.54 11.46
N GLY A 149 8.28 -8.40 12.44
CA GLY A 149 8.01 -7.98 13.83
C GLY A 149 9.26 -7.72 14.67
N ARG A 150 10.45 -8.12 14.19
CA ARG A 150 11.76 -7.80 14.81
C ARG A 150 12.20 -6.34 14.60
N GLN A 151 11.53 -5.62 13.69
CA GLN A 151 11.69 -4.17 13.53
C GLN A 151 10.99 -3.44 14.69
N ARG A 152 11.48 -3.57 15.93
CA ARG A 152 10.90 -2.86 17.08
C ARG A 152 11.87 -2.52 18.19
N ILE A 153 12.07 -1.21 18.36
CA ILE A 153 11.89 -0.38 19.57
C ILE A 153 12.92 0.75 19.50
N HIS A 154 12.50 1.91 19.00
CA HIS A 154 12.91 3.21 19.54
C HIS A 154 11.98 4.32 18.99
N ARG A 155 11.61 5.24 19.90
CA ARG A 155 10.73 6.42 19.72
C ARG A 155 9.24 6.10 19.51
N MET A 156 8.29 6.59 20.29
CA MET A 156 8.25 7.63 21.32
C MET A 156 7.16 7.27 22.35
N GLN A 157 7.56 7.10 23.61
CA GLN A 157 6.65 7.23 24.77
C GLN A 157 6.45 8.71 25.18
N ALA A 158 6.77 9.68 24.30
CA ALA A 158 6.83 11.10 24.65
C ALA A 158 5.89 12.04 23.86
N LEU A 159 4.87 11.52 23.16
CA LEU A 159 3.82 12.37 22.55
C LEU A 159 2.38 11.97 22.91
N THR A 160 2.18 10.96 23.75
CA THR A 160 0.85 10.55 24.21
C THR A 160 0.57 11.12 25.59
N SER A 161 0.43 12.44 25.67
CA SER A 161 -0.41 13.07 26.70
C SER A 161 -1.47 14.00 26.14
N ASP A 162 -1.50 14.28 24.82
CA ASP A 162 -2.42 15.28 24.26
C ASP A 162 -3.23 14.85 23.03
N SER A 163 -3.16 13.56 22.65
CA SER A 163 -4.14 12.95 21.76
C SER A 163 -4.96 11.92 22.53
N ARG A 164 -5.79 12.41 23.45
CA ARG A 164 -7.09 11.77 23.64
C ARG A 164 -7.81 11.95 22.31
N ALA A 165 -7.73 10.93 21.46
CA ALA A 165 -8.62 10.76 20.33
C ALA A 165 -10.02 11.15 20.80
N ALA A 166 -10.68 12.02 20.05
CA ALA A 166 -12.10 12.24 20.21
C ALA A 166 -12.77 10.86 20.16
N ASP A 167 -13.13 10.36 21.33
CA ASP A 167 -13.86 9.11 21.52
C ASP A 167 -15.29 9.39 21.07
N SER A 168 -15.50 9.45 19.76
CA SER A 168 -16.82 9.27 19.20
C SER A 168 -17.14 7.79 19.40
N THR A 169 -17.83 7.50 20.50
CA THR A 169 -18.47 6.22 20.71
C THR A 169 -19.37 5.94 19.49
N ILE A 170 -18.91 5.08 18.58
CA ILE A 170 -19.76 4.52 17.53
C ILE A 170 -20.78 3.65 18.27
N VAL A 171 -21.93 4.22 18.57
CA VAL A 171 -23.05 3.52 19.20
C VAL A 171 -23.58 2.51 18.19
N LEU A 172 -23.72 1.25 18.63
CA LEU A 172 -24.32 0.20 17.82
C LEU A 172 -25.78 0.57 17.55
N GLY A 173 -26.12 0.85 16.30
CA GLY A 173 -27.52 1.01 15.91
C GLY A 173 -28.24 -0.34 15.95
N ALA A 174 -29.56 -0.29 16.04
CA ALA A 174 -30.40 -1.49 16.11
C ALA A 174 -30.20 -2.41 14.89
N GLU A 175 -30.01 -1.83 13.70
CA GLU A 175 -29.77 -2.58 12.47
C GLU A 175 -28.43 -3.36 12.49
N GLN A 176 -27.35 -2.73 12.98
CA GLN A 176 -26.06 -3.42 13.11
C GLN A 176 -26.11 -4.54 14.16
N ALA A 177 -26.87 -4.35 15.25
CA ALA A 177 -27.01 -5.35 16.31
C ALA A 177 -27.72 -6.61 15.80
N VAL A 178 -28.82 -6.44 15.08
CA VAL A 178 -29.59 -7.57 14.51
C VAL A 178 -28.77 -8.30 13.45
N THR A 179 -28.02 -7.56 12.63
CA THR A 179 -27.13 -8.16 11.62
C THR A 179 -26.00 -8.97 12.25
N LEU A 180 -25.37 -8.44 13.31
CA LEU A 180 -24.34 -9.16 14.05
C LEU A 180 -24.90 -10.44 14.69
N CYS A 181 -26.08 -10.38 15.29
CA CYS A 181 -26.77 -11.55 15.83
C CYS A 181 -27.06 -12.60 14.75
N ALA A 182 -27.46 -12.17 13.54
CA ALA A 182 -27.69 -13.07 12.42
C ALA A 182 -26.39 -13.77 11.97
N MET A 183 -25.27 -13.05 11.88
CA MET A 183 -23.97 -13.66 11.57
C MET A 183 -23.53 -14.67 12.63
N VAL A 184 -23.72 -14.35 13.91
CA VAL A 184 -23.44 -15.29 15.02
C VAL A 184 -24.36 -16.51 14.96
N ALA A 185 -25.64 -16.31 14.68
CA ALA A 185 -26.62 -17.39 14.53
C ALA A 185 -26.29 -18.31 13.35
N LEU A 186 -25.81 -17.77 12.22
CA LEU A 186 -25.33 -18.56 11.09
C LEU A 186 -24.18 -19.47 11.51
N VAL A 187 -23.17 -18.93 12.18
CA VAL A 187 -22.00 -19.70 12.64
C VAL A 187 -22.42 -20.76 13.65
N LEU A 188 -23.18 -20.41 14.69
CA LEU A 188 -23.59 -21.38 15.71
C LEU A 188 -24.56 -22.44 15.17
N GLY A 189 -25.52 -22.05 14.33
CA GLY A 189 -26.48 -22.97 13.75
C GLY A 189 -25.84 -24.01 12.84
N THR A 190 -24.85 -23.61 12.04
CA THR A 190 -24.12 -24.54 11.18
C THR A 190 -23.11 -25.39 11.94
N THR A 191 -22.40 -24.81 12.92
CA THR A 191 -21.28 -25.51 13.60
C THR A 191 -21.74 -26.35 14.80
N VAL A 192 -22.70 -25.87 15.59
CA VAL A 192 -23.16 -26.54 16.81
C VAL A 192 -24.39 -27.40 16.52
N LEU A 193 -25.32 -26.86 15.74
CA LEU A 193 -26.60 -27.53 15.46
C LEU A 193 -26.61 -28.31 14.14
N SER A 194 -25.50 -28.29 13.39
CA SER A 194 -25.34 -28.97 12.09
C SER A 194 -26.46 -28.65 11.09
N LEU A 195 -26.98 -27.41 11.13
CA LEU A 195 -28.03 -26.95 10.21
C LEU A 195 -27.46 -26.69 8.82
N ASP A 196 -28.31 -26.86 7.80
CA ASP A 196 -27.92 -26.55 6.41
C ASP A 196 -27.52 -25.08 6.27
N THR A 197 -26.32 -24.86 5.74
CA THR A 197 -25.71 -23.53 5.69
C THR A 197 -26.44 -22.61 4.71
N GLY A 198 -26.87 -23.15 3.56
CA GLY A 198 -27.53 -22.36 2.52
C GLY A 198 -28.91 -21.90 2.97
N PHE A 199 -29.71 -22.83 3.50
CA PHE A 199 -31.05 -22.55 4.00
C PHE A 199 -31.04 -21.63 5.22
N LEU A 200 -30.12 -21.83 6.16
CA LEU A 200 -29.99 -20.97 7.33
C LEU A 200 -29.55 -19.55 6.93
N ALA A 201 -28.53 -19.42 6.08
CA ALA A 201 -28.08 -18.12 5.56
C ALA A 201 -29.20 -17.40 4.79
N LEU A 202 -29.95 -18.13 3.96
CA LEU A 202 -31.03 -17.56 3.17
C LEU A 202 -32.17 -17.07 4.06
N SER A 203 -32.52 -17.85 5.07
CA SER A 203 -33.57 -17.51 6.04
C SER A 203 -33.20 -16.28 6.87
N LEU A 204 -31.95 -16.20 7.35
CA LEU A 204 -31.43 -15.03 8.08
C LEU A 204 -31.34 -13.78 7.20
N ALA A 205 -30.83 -13.92 5.98
CA ALA A 205 -30.73 -12.81 5.02
C ALA A 205 -32.12 -12.32 4.58
N SER A 206 -33.07 -13.22 4.38
CA SER A 206 -34.46 -12.88 4.04
C SER A 206 -35.15 -12.17 5.21
N GLY A 207 -34.95 -12.63 6.44
CA GLY A 207 -35.45 -11.96 7.64
C GLY A 207 -34.91 -10.53 7.76
N LEU A 208 -33.60 -10.34 7.57
CA LEU A 208 -32.98 -9.01 7.54
C LEU A 208 -33.49 -8.15 6.38
N ALA A 209 -33.73 -8.74 5.20
CA ALA A 209 -34.26 -8.02 4.05
C ALA A 209 -35.72 -7.56 4.23
N LEU A 210 -36.52 -8.31 5.00
CA LEU A 210 -37.86 -7.90 5.38
C LEU A 210 -37.85 -6.77 6.40
N LEU A 211 -36.96 -6.83 7.39
CA LEU A 211 -36.82 -5.82 8.44
C LEU A 211 -36.17 -4.52 7.94
N PHE A 212 -35.17 -4.62 7.06
CA PHE A 212 -34.33 -3.51 6.58
C PHE A 212 -34.28 -3.44 5.05
N ARG A 213 -35.44 -3.22 4.44
CA ARG A 213 -35.64 -3.27 2.97
C ARG A 213 -34.70 -2.38 2.16
N HIS A 214 -34.43 -1.16 2.64
CA HIS A 214 -33.57 -0.20 1.94
C HIS A 214 -32.10 -0.66 1.89
N THR A 215 -31.59 -1.23 2.97
CA THR A 215 -30.25 -1.82 3.05
C THR A 215 -30.14 -3.04 2.16
N ALA A 216 -31.14 -3.93 2.20
CA ALA A 216 -31.18 -5.14 1.38
C ALA A 216 -31.19 -4.85 -0.14
N GLN A 217 -31.90 -3.81 -0.58
CA GLN A 217 -31.88 -3.39 -1.99
C GLN A 217 -30.48 -2.99 -2.45
N LYS A 218 -29.72 -2.27 -1.61
CA LYS A 218 -28.33 -1.91 -1.89
C LYS A 218 -27.40 -3.12 -1.83
N ALA A 219 -27.59 -3.99 -0.84
CA ALA A 219 -26.81 -5.21 -0.65
C ALA A 219 -26.94 -6.22 -1.81
N SER A 220 -28.03 -6.21 -2.57
CA SER A 220 -28.18 -7.07 -3.76
C SER A 220 -27.07 -6.84 -4.81
N ARG A 221 -26.50 -5.63 -4.86
CA ARG A 221 -25.38 -5.26 -5.75
C ARG A 221 -24.04 -5.80 -5.27
N GLU A 222 -23.95 -6.21 -4.02
CA GLU A 222 -22.74 -6.81 -3.43
C GLU A 222 -22.65 -8.32 -3.71
N ILE A 223 -23.71 -8.93 -4.26
CA ILE A 223 -23.67 -10.34 -4.70
C ILE A 223 -22.72 -10.45 -5.89
N SER A 224 -21.68 -11.27 -5.74
CA SER A 224 -20.70 -11.52 -6.79
C SER A 224 -21.25 -12.51 -7.82
N TRP A 225 -22.13 -12.02 -8.70
CA TRP A 225 -22.77 -12.84 -9.75
C TRP A 225 -21.77 -13.54 -10.67
N SER A 226 -20.63 -12.90 -10.96
CA SER A 226 -19.56 -13.52 -11.73
C SER A 226 -19.00 -14.77 -11.05
N VAL A 227 -18.82 -14.76 -9.73
CA VAL A 227 -18.35 -15.92 -8.96
C VAL A 227 -19.41 -17.01 -8.91
N VAL A 228 -20.68 -16.66 -8.65
CA VAL A 228 -21.79 -17.62 -8.59
C VAL A 228 -21.94 -18.35 -9.93
N LEU A 229 -21.99 -17.60 -11.03
CA LEU A 229 -22.13 -18.17 -12.38
C LEU A 229 -20.91 -18.99 -12.81
N LEU A 230 -19.70 -18.53 -12.50
CA LEU A 230 -18.46 -19.24 -12.81
C LEU A 230 -18.39 -20.59 -12.10
N VAL A 231 -18.67 -20.63 -10.78
CA VAL A 231 -18.61 -21.86 -9.99
C VAL A 231 -19.68 -22.84 -10.45
N CYS A 232 -20.92 -22.38 -10.61
CA CYS A 232 -22.02 -23.24 -11.08
C CYS A 232 -21.74 -23.76 -12.49
N GLY A 233 -21.22 -22.92 -13.38
CA GLY A 233 -20.87 -23.29 -14.74
C GLY A 233 -19.75 -24.33 -14.80
N ILE A 234 -18.67 -24.14 -14.04
CA ILE A 234 -17.54 -25.09 -14.00
C ILE A 234 -17.96 -26.44 -13.41
N VAL A 235 -18.72 -26.46 -12.31
CA VAL A 235 -19.20 -27.71 -11.71
C VAL A 235 -20.12 -28.45 -12.67
N THR A 236 -21.02 -27.74 -13.36
CA THR A 236 -21.87 -28.32 -14.41
C THR A 236 -21.04 -28.86 -15.58
N TYR A 237 -20.01 -28.13 -15.99
CA TYR A 237 -19.09 -28.55 -17.04
C TYR A 237 -18.29 -29.81 -16.66
N ILE A 238 -17.82 -29.90 -15.41
CA ILE A 238 -17.13 -31.08 -14.91
C ILE A 238 -18.07 -32.27 -14.80
N ALA A 239 -19.30 -32.08 -14.33
CA ALA A 239 -20.31 -33.14 -14.30
C ALA A 239 -20.56 -33.70 -15.71
N LEU A 240 -20.52 -32.84 -16.74
CA LEU A 240 -20.57 -33.26 -18.14
C LEU A 240 -19.30 -34.03 -18.56
N LEU A 241 -18.10 -33.57 -18.19
CA LEU A 241 -16.86 -34.30 -18.49
C LEU A 241 -16.81 -35.68 -17.80
N GLN A 242 -17.37 -35.79 -16.61
CA GLN A 242 -17.53 -37.05 -15.88
C GLN A 242 -18.52 -37.98 -16.59
N SER A 243 -19.69 -37.47 -16.99
CA SER A 243 -20.68 -38.29 -17.72
C SER A 243 -20.16 -38.75 -19.09
N LEU A 244 -19.23 -38.01 -19.69
CA LEU A 244 -18.52 -38.38 -20.91
C LEU A 244 -17.31 -39.31 -20.69
N GLY A 245 -16.97 -39.68 -19.43
CA GLY A 245 -15.84 -40.57 -19.11
C GLY A 245 -14.45 -39.99 -19.37
N ILE A 246 -14.36 -38.67 -19.59
CA ILE A 246 -13.10 -37.96 -19.88
C ILE A 246 -12.23 -37.91 -18.62
N VAL A 247 -12.85 -37.66 -17.46
CA VAL A 247 -12.14 -37.60 -16.17
C VAL A 247 -11.51 -38.95 -15.80
N ASP A 248 -12.22 -40.06 -16.02
CA ASP A 248 -11.69 -41.41 -15.78
C ASP A 248 -10.55 -41.79 -16.73
N SER A 249 -10.59 -41.29 -17.95
CA SER A 249 -9.53 -41.50 -18.95
C SER A 249 -8.27 -40.70 -18.59
N LEU A 250 -8.43 -39.47 -18.09
CA LEU A 250 -7.33 -38.68 -17.55
C LEU A 250 -6.67 -39.35 -16.35
N GLY A 251 -7.48 -39.88 -15.42
CA GLY A 251 -6.99 -40.61 -14.25
C GLY A 251 -6.16 -41.85 -14.63
N ARG A 252 -6.61 -42.62 -15.62
CA ARG A 252 -5.87 -43.81 -16.12
C ARG A 252 -4.56 -43.47 -16.82
N MET A 253 -4.52 -42.41 -17.63
CA MET A 253 -3.28 -41.96 -18.29
C MET A 253 -2.21 -41.55 -17.28
N ILE A 254 -2.61 -40.96 -16.16
CA ILE A 254 -1.65 -40.46 -15.17
C ILE A 254 -1.26 -41.56 -14.17
N ALA A 255 -2.16 -42.50 -13.84
CA ALA A 255 -1.81 -43.71 -13.11
C ALA A 255 -0.68 -44.50 -13.80
N ALA A 256 -0.57 -44.42 -15.14
CA ALA A 256 0.53 -45.01 -15.90
C ALA A 256 1.89 -44.30 -15.73
N ILE A 257 1.93 -43.06 -15.24
CA ILE A 257 3.17 -42.28 -15.03
C ILE A 257 3.90 -42.71 -13.74
N GLY A 258 3.22 -43.43 -12.83
CA GLY A 258 3.83 -44.00 -11.62
C GLY A 258 4.26 -43.00 -10.53
N ALA A 259 3.99 -41.70 -10.70
CA ALA A 259 4.38 -40.64 -9.77
C ALA A 259 3.19 -39.75 -9.33
N PRO A 260 2.23 -40.27 -8.54
CA PRO A 260 1.01 -39.57 -8.15
C PRO A 260 1.26 -38.27 -7.35
N LEU A 261 2.33 -38.22 -6.54
CA LEU A 261 2.73 -37.00 -5.82
C LEU A 261 3.21 -35.89 -6.75
N LEU A 262 3.92 -36.23 -7.83
CA LEU A 262 4.38 -35.25 -8.82
C LEU A 262 3.19 -34.66 -9.58
N ALA A 263 2.20 -35.47 -9.93
CA ALA A 263 0.98 -35.00 -10.58
C ALA A 263 0.16 -34.07 -9.65
N ALA A 264 0.02 -34.43 -8.36
CA ALA A 264 -0.62 -33.57 -7.37
C ALA A 264 0.14 -32.22 -7.21
N LEU A 265 1.47 -32.25 -7.18
CA LEU A 265 2.30 -31.04 -7.12
C LEU A 265 2.13 -30.16 -8.35
N ILE A 266 2.09 -30.74 -9.56
CA ILE A 266 1.86 -30.02 -10.80
C ILE A 266 0.46 -29.38 -10.80
N ILE A 267 -0.57 -30.09 -10.35
CA ILE A 267 -1.93 -29.55 -10.21
C ILE A 267 -1.95 -28.37 -9.23
N CYS A 268 -1.29 -28.49 -8.08
CA CYS A 268 -1.16 -27.39 -7.12
C CYS A 268 -0.39 -26.20 -7.71
N TYR A 269 0.69 -26.45 -8.44
CA TYR A 269 1.51 -25.40 -9.06
C TYR A 269 0.74 -24.66 -10.16
N VAL A 270 0.15 -25.40 -11.10
CA VAL A 270 -0.68 -24.85 -12.18
C VAL A 270 -1.88 -24.11 -11.57
N GLY A 271 -2.53 -24.67 -10.55
CA GLY A 271 -3.60 -24.00 -9.83
C GLY A 271 -3.18 -22.71 -9.17
N GLY A 272 -2.01 -22.67 -8.55
CA GLY A 272 -1.44 -21.46 -7.97
C GLY A 272 -1.14 -20.39 -9.01
N VAL A 273 -0.47 -20.75 -10.11
CA VAL A 273 -0.12 -19.83 -11.20
C VAL A 273 -1.37 -19.29 -11.89
N VAL A 274 -2.31 -20.15 -12.25
CA VAL A 274 -3.57 -19.74 -12.88
C VAL A 274 -4.39 -18.87 -11.91
N SER A 275 -4.32 -19.13 -10.60
CA SER A 275 -5.01 -18.31 -9.59
C SER A 275 -4.42 -16.92 -9.40
N ALA A 276 -3.21 -16.65 -9.88
CA ALA A 276 -2.68 -15.30 -9.92
C ALA A 276 -3.36 -14.44 -11.02
N PHE A 277 -3.92 -15.07 -12.06
CA PHE A 277 -4.52 -14.39 -13.22
C PHE A 277 -6.03 -14.60 -13.36
N ALA A 278 -6.60 -15.58 -12.65
CA ALA A 278 -8.01 -15.91 -12.68
C ALA A 278 -8.58 -16.13 -11.26
N SER A 279 -9.92 -16.20 -11.16
CA SER A 279 -10.61 -16.31 -9.87
C SER A 279 -10.25 -17.62 -9.14
N THR A 280 -9.65 -17.51 -7.94
CA THR A 280 -9.33 -18.63 -7.05
C THR A 280 -10.53 -19.56 -6.82
N THR A 281 -11.73 -18.99 -6.69
CA THR A 281 -12.98 -19.73 -6.50
C THR A 281 -13.33 -20.58 -7.72
N GLY A 282 -13.15 -20.05 -8.93
CA GLY A 282 -13.39 -20.79 -10.17
C GLY A 282 -12.36 -21.89 -10.41
N ILE A 283 -11.10 -21.63 -10.07
CA ILE A 283 -10.00 -22.58 -10.23
C ILE A 283 -10.13 -23.74 -9.26
N LEU A 284 -10.53 -23.49 -8.01
CA LEU A 284 -10.80 -24.58 -7.06
C LEU A 284 -11.98 -25.44 -7.53
N GLY A 285 -13.03 -24.82 -8.05
CA GLY A 285 -14.14 -25.55 -8.70
C GLY A 285 -13.68 -26.41 -9.88
N ALA A 286 -12.66 -25.96 -10.62
CA ALA A 286 -12.11 -26.68 -11.79
C ALA A 286 -11.14 -27.81 -11.41
N LEU A 287 -10.25 -27.55 -10.44
CA LEU A 287 -9.13 -28.42 -10.11
C LEU A 287 -9.48 -29.46 -9.05
N MET A 288 -10.41 -29.20 -8.15
CA MET A 288 -10.74 -30.16 -7.08
C MET A 288 -11.29 -31.48 -7.63
N PRO A 289 -12.26 -31.50 -8.56
CA PRO A 289 -12.73 -32.77 -9.12
C PRO A 289 -11.65 -33.50 -9.92
N LEU A 290 -10.71 -32.76 -10.52
CA LEU A 290 -9.54 -33.34 -11.17
C LEU A 290 -8.56 -33.91 -10.14
N ALA A 291 -8.44 -33.32 -8.94
CA ALA A 291 -7.55 -33.79 -7.86
C ALA A 291 -8.03 -35.10 -7.19
N VAL A 292 -9.33 -35.39 -7.23
CA VAL A 292 -9.96 -36.55 -6.55
C VAL A 292 -9.34 -37.91 -6.95
N PRO A 293 -9.19 -38.26 -8.24
CA PRO A 293 -8.54 -39.51 -8.65
C PRO A 293 -7.11 -39.68 -8.09
N PHE A 294 -6.38 -38.59 -7.87
CA PHE A 294 -5.03 -38.60 -7.31
C PHE A 294 -5.01 -38.89 -5.81
N LEU A 295 -5.99 -38.36 -5.07
CA LEU A 295 -6.15 -38.62 -3.65
C LEU A 295 -6.57 -40.07 -3.38
N ALA A 296 -7.35 -40.68 -4.28
CA ALA A 296 -7.80 -42.06 -4.16
C ALA A 296 -6.72 -43.10 -4.54
N SER A 297 -5.73 -42.73 -5.38
CA SER A 297 -4.69 -43.63 -5.90
C SER A 297 -3.35 -43.55 -5.15
N GLY A 298 -3.16 -42.58 -4.25
CA GLY A 298 -1.95 -42.46 -3.43
C GLY A 298 -1.94 -43.45 -2.25
N PRO A 299 -0.77 -44.02 -1.87
CA PRO A 299 -0.67 -44.77 -0.63
C PRO A 299 -1.10 -43.86 0.52
N SER A 300 -2.11 -44.28 1.29
CA SER A 300 -2.67 -43.57 2.44
C SER A 300 -1.60 -42.76 3.18
N VAL A 301 -1.64 -41.43 3.04
CA VAL A 301 -0.77 -40.52 3.78
C VAL A 301 -1.19 -40.63 5.24
N ARG A 302 -0.54 -41.54 5.97
CA ARG A 302 -0.74 -41.68 7.41
C ARG A 302 -0.33 -40.36 8.07
N PRO A 303 -1.16 -39.76 8.92
CA PRO A 303 -0.76 -38.57 9.64
C PRO A 303 0.49 -38.87 10.46
N VAL A 304 1.50 -38.01 10.31
CA VAL A 304 2.82 -38.07 11.00
C VAL A 304 2.67 -38.05 12.54
N TRP A 305 1.47 -37.79 13.06
CA TRP A 305 1.14 -37.69 14.48
C TRP A 305 0.64 -38.99 15.15
N SER A 306 0.70 -40.15 14.48
CA SER A 306 0.43 -41.42 15.18
C SER A 306 1.65 -41.81 16.04
N SER A 307 1.50 -41.72 17.37
CA SER A 307 2.58 -41.90 18.34
C SER A 307 3.29 -43.27 18.25
N PRO A 308 4.56 -43.39 18.70
CA PRO A 308 5.31 -44.66 18.70
C PRO A 308 4.73 -45.76 19.62
N TRP A 309 3.67 -45.49 20.38
CA TRP A 309 3.20 -46.35 21.47
C TRP A 309 2.25 -47.49 21.07
N GLN A 310 1.85 -47.59 19.79
CA GLN A 310 1.01 -48.71 19.32
C GLN A 310 1.78 -49.94 18.84
N ARG A 311 3.12 -49.97 18.93
CA ARG A 311 3.94 -51.12 18.55
C ARG A 311 4.11 -52.15 19.66
N ARG A 312 3.03 -52.58 20.33
CA ARG A 312 3.03 -53.81 21.14
C ARG A 312 1.61 -54.38 21.22
N ARG A 313 1.26 -55.35 20.36
CA ARG A 313 0.74 -56.69 20.75
C ARG A 313 0.82 -57.65 19.54
N PRO A 314 1.08 -58.95 19.75
CA PRO A 314 1.40 -59.90 18.69
C PRO A 314 0.25 -60.90 18.44
N TRP A 315 0.43 -61.73 17.41
CA TRP A 315 -0.31 -62.96 17.07
C TRP A 315 -1.59 -62.84 16.22
N SER A 316 -1.42 -63.06 14.92
CA SER A 316 -2.22 -64.04 14.18
C SER A 316 -1.42 -64.56 12.98
N THR A 317 -1.06 -65.84 13.06
CA THR A 317 -0.46 -66.66 12.01
C THR A 317 -1.45 -66.91 10.86
N PRO A 318 -0.96 -67.13 9.62
CA PRO A 318 -1.60 -68.08 8.72
C PRO A 318 -0.74 -69.34 8.55
N VAL A 319 -1.43 -70.48 8.61
CA VAL A 319 -0.97 -71.86 8.34
C VAL A 319 -0.64 -72.03 6.83
N PRO A 320 0.31 -72.91 6.44
CA PRO A 320 0.94 -72.90 5.12
C PRO A 320 0.33 -73.90 4.12
N SER A 321 0.60 -73.67 2.83
CA SER A 321 0.50 -74.68 1.75
C SER A 321 1.87 -74.80 1.06
N PRO A 322 2.44 -76.01 0.87
CA PRO A 322 3.72 -76.21 0.16
C PRO A 322 3.49 -76.84 -1.24
N PRO A 323 4.52 -77.28 -1.99
CA PRO A 323 5.40 -76.44 -2.79
C PRO A 323 5.49 -76.94 -4.26
N THR A 324 5.99 -76.10 -5.17
CA THR A 324 6.72 -76.62 -6.35
C THR A 324 7.97 -75.79 -6.58
N ALA A 325 9.09 -76.48 -6.42
CA ALA A 325 10.44 -76.01 -6.61
C ALA A 325 10.81 -75.94 -8.09
N LEU A 326 11.73 -75.03 -8.43
CA LEU A 326 12.85 -75.20 -9.37
C LEU A 326 13.70 -73.92 -9.23
N TRP A 327 14.72 -73.95 -8.36
CA TRP A 327 16.13 -74.16 -8.72
C TRP A 327 16.64 -73.22 -9.82
N SER A 328 17.33 -72.14 -9.41
CA SER A 328 18.78 -72.00 -9.64
C SER A 328 19.28 -70.60 -9.21
N SER A 329 20.14 -70.56 -8.20
CA SER A 329 21.25 -69.61 -8.07
C SER A 329 22.53 -70.34 -8.55
N PRO A 330 23.76 -69.79 -8.49
CA PRO A 330 24.21 -68.42 -8.16
C PRO A 330 25.30 -67.90 -9.14
N THR A 331 25.76 -66.64 -8.99
CA THR A 331 27.20 -66.28 -8.83
C THR A 331 27.43 -64.76 -8.81
N HIS A 332 28.07 -64.31 -7.71
CA HIS A 332 28.82 -63.07 -7.42
C HIS A 332 29.94 -62.75 -8.45
N PRO A 333 30.81 -61.70 -8.34
CA PRO A 333 31.10 -60.73 -7.25
C PRO A 333 31.16 -59.23 -7.68
N SER A 334 30.86 -58.24 -6.83
CA SER A 334 31.72 -57.50 -5.87
C SER A 334 33.05 -56.91 -6.40
N THR A 335 33.13 -55.58 -6.40
CA THR A 335 34.29 -54.74 -6.01
C THR A 335 33.69 -53.39 -5.53
N SER A 336 33.72 -52.99 -4.25
CA SER A 336 34.85 -52.37 -3.52
C SER A 336 35.53 -51.26 -4.36
N GLU A 337 35.81 -50.05 -3.90
CA GLU A 337 36.01 -49.52 -2.56
C GLU A 337 36.22 -47.99 -2.67
N THR A 338 36.48 -47.35 -1.53
CA THR A 338 37.07 -46.01 -1.30
C THR A 338 36.13 -44.83 -1.07
N THR A 339 35.72 -44.69 0.20
CA THR A 339 35.89 -43.44 0.97
C THR A 339 37.35 -43.38 1.50
N PRO A 340 37.89 -42.18 1.76
CA PRO A 340 37.93 -41.70 3.14
C PRO A 340 37.70 -40.18 3.33
N THR A 341 37.05 -39.88 4.47
CA THR A 341 37.28 -38.79 5.47
C THR A 341 38.23 -37.65 5.08
N GLU A 342 37.84 -36.37 5.09
CA GLU A 342 37.61 -35.43 6.22
C GLU A 342 38.51 -34.22 5.89
N ASP A 343 37.94 -33.02 5.71
CA ASP A 343 38.48 -31.84 6.40
C ASP A 343 37.58 -30.60 6.27
N CYS A 344 37.62 -29.84 7.36
CA CYS A 344 36.75 -28.76 7.74
C CYS A 344 37.08 -27.41 7.06
N CYS A 345 36.08 -26.52 7.04
CA CYS A 345 36.20 -25.06 6.99
C CYS A 345 36.73 -24.38 5.70
N SER A 346 35.82 -24.08 4.77
CA SER A 346 35.66 -22.73 4.20
C SER A 346 34.50 -22.72 3.19
N GLY A 347 33.44 -21.96 3.43
CA GLY A 347 32.25 -21.97 2.56
C GLY A 347 31.34 -20.75 2.70
N GLU A 348 31.89 -19.56 2.98
CA GLU A 348 31.21 -18.31 2.63
C GLU A 348 31.47 -18.03 1.14
N ARG A 349 30.56 -18.53 0.30
CA ARG A 349 30.21 -18.03 -1.05
C ARG A 349 29.50 -19.17 -1.78
N GLU A 350 28.17 -19.05 -1.90
CA GLU A 350 27.31 -19.55 -2.99
C GLU A 350 25.87 -19.78 -2.48
N CYS A 351 25.13 -18.68 -2.26
CA CYS A 351 23.68 -18.70 -2.17
C CYS A 351 23.12 -17.42 -2.81
N ALA A 352 23.32 -17.25 -4.12
CA ALA A 352 22.70 -16.17 -4.91
C ALA A 352 22.58 -16.49 -6.42
N GLY A 353 22.39 -17.77 -6.80
CA GLY A 353 22.32 -18.18 -8.20
C GLY A 353 20.94 -18.12 -8.86
N TRP A 354 19.85 -18.12 -8.08
CA TRP A 354 18.50 -18.39 -8.61
C TRP A 354 17.65 -17.14 -8.90
N LEU A 355 18.11 -15.94 -8.51
CA LEU A 355 17.39 -14.66 -8.74
C LEU A 355 17.59 -14.07 -10.15
N ARG A 356 18.28 -14.77 -11.07
CA ARG A 356 18.60 -14.26 -12.42
C ARG A 356 17.59 -14.61 -13.54
N TRP A 357 16.49 -15.31 -13.23
CA TRP A 357 15.56 -15.85 -14.26
C TRP A 357 14.15 -15.25 -14.28
N LEU A 358 13.92 -14.07 -13.70
CA LEU A 358 12.64 -13.35 -13.81
C LEU A 358 12.81 -12.04 -14.60
N PRO A 359 12.33 -11.94 -15.85
CA PRO A 359 12.27 -10.67 -16.55
C PRO A 359 11.02 -9.89 -16.07
N GLY A 360 11.22 -8.69 -15.50
CA GLY A 360 10.16 -7.67 -15.41
C GLY A 360 9.49 -7.39 -14.06
N TRP A 361 10.13 -7.68 -12.91
CA TRP A 361 9.53 -7.44 -11.58
C TRP A 361 10.36 -6.59 -10.60
N SER A 362 11.23 -5.71 -11.10
CA SER A 362 12.18 -4.94 -10.28
C SER A 362 11.89 -3.44 -10.11
N SER A 363 10.68 -2.92 -10.39
CA SER A 363 10.43 -1.46 -10.36
C SER A 363 9.26 -1.00 -9.49
N TRP A 364 9.14 -1.53 -8.27
CA TRP A 364 8.38 -0.86 -7.20
C TRP A 364 9.28 -0.68 -5.97
N PRO A 365 9.73 0.54 -5.65
CA PRO A 365 10.58 0.77 -4.49
C PRO A 365 9.74 0.70 -3.21
N SER A 366 9.68 -0.48 -2.59
CA SER A 366 9.16 -0.70 -1.23
C SER A 366 10.11 -0.19 -0.12
N LYS A 367 10.90 0.86 -0.43
CA LYS A 367 11.87 1.49 0.46
C LYS A 367 11.84 3.00 0.33
N VAL A 368 10.71 3.63 0.67
CA VAL A 368 10.69 5.07 0.97
C VAL A 368 9.71 5.30 2.10
N LEU A 369 10.23 5.24 3.33
CA LEU A 369 9.76 5.98 4.52
C LEU A 369 10.46 5.33 5.71
N LEU A 370 11.69 5.76 6.00
CA LEU A 370 12.31 5.74 7.34
C LEU A 370 13.72 6.32 7.26
N HIS A 371 13.77 7.64 7.08
CA HIS A 371 14.74 8.55 7.72
C HIS A 371 14.23 9.97 7.47
N ARG A 372 13.21 10.40 8.22
CA ARG A 372 12.98 11.85 8.41
C ARG A 372 14.02 12.33 9.43
N GLY A 373 15.29 12.37 9.00
CA GLY A 373 16.18 13.40 9.51
C GLY A 373 15.46 14.73 9.32
N THR A 374 15.56 15.63 10.27
CA THR A 374 14.97 16.97 10.22
C THR A 374 15.16 17.57 8.82
N ASN A 375 14.15 17.48 7.95
CA ASN A 375 14.13 18.24 6.72
C ASN A 375 14.16 19.68 7.21
N MET A 376 15.28 20.37 7.01
CA MET A 376 15.40 21.75 7.45
C MET A 376 14.28 22.55 6.78
N GLU A 377 13.35 23.05 7.56
CA GLU A 377 12.11 23.66 7.09
C GLU A 377 12.41 24.81 6.11
N PHE A 378 12.04 24.65 4.83
CA PHE A 378 12.17 25.69 3.81
C PHE A 378 10.94 26.58 3.84
N SER A 379 10.99 27.66 4.62
CA SER A 379 9.89 28.63 4.77
C SER A 379 10.09 29.92 3.96
N GLU A 380 11.09 29.97 3.08
CA GLU A 380 11.49 31.17 2.34
C GLU A 380 10.40 31.60 1.35
N ARG A 381 10.02 32.87 1.32
CA ARG A 381 9.04 33.41 0.36
C ARG A 381 9.71 33.85 -0.93
N THR A 382 10.99 34.23 -0.85
CA THR A 382 11.80 34.66 -2.00
C THR A 382 13.09 33.87 -2.06
N MET A 383 13.38 33.33 -3.25
CA MET A 383 14.66 32.73 -3.57
C MET A 383 15.24 33.47 -4.77
N LEU A 384 16.32 34.22 -4.56
CA LEU A 384 16.90 35.12 -5.54
C LEU A 384 18.05 34.45 -6.30
N PHE A 385 17.90 34.32 -7.62
CA PHE A 385 18.93 33.83 -8.52
C PHE A 385 20.11 34.81 -8.62
N VAL A 386 21.32 34.24 -8.62
CA VAL A 386 22.57 34.95 -8.92
C VAL A 386 23.46 34.04 -9.77
N PRO A 387 23.96 34.50 -10.93
CA PRO A 387 24.85 33.70 -11.78
C PRO A 387 26.14 33.33 -11.03
N GLY A 388 26.52 32.05 -11.06
CA GLY A 388 27.68 31.53 -10.35
C GLY A 388 29.02 32.07 -10.86
N ASP A 389 29.07 32.52 -12.12
CA ASP A 389 30.23 33.16 -12.75
C ASP A 389 30.36 34.66 -12.42
N ARG A 390 29.45 35.21 -11.61
CA ARG A 390 29.48 36.61 -11.13
C ARG A 390 29.60 36.69 -9.61
N PRO A 391 30.72 36.23 -9.00
CA PRO A 391 30.92 36.27 -7.55
C PRO A 391 30.88 37.69 -6.97
N ASP A 392 31.17 38.71 -7.78
CA ASP A 392 31.01 40.13 -7.44
C ASP A 392 29.57 40.49 -7.02
N ARG A 393 28.57 39.70 -7.44
CA ARG A 393 27.15 39.93 -7.13
C ARG A 393 26.65 39.18 -5.89
N PHE A 394 27.39 38.21 -5.36
CA PHE A 394 26.92 37.36 -4.26
C PHE A 394 26.60 38.16 -2.99
N SER A 395 27.51 39.04 -2.56
CA SER A 395 27.30 39.89 -1.40
C SER A 395 26.12 40.86 -1.57
N LYS A 396 25.94 41.40 -2.78
CA LYS A 396 24.80 42.28 -3.08
C LYS A 396 23.46 41.53 -3.01
N ALA A 397 23.44 40.28 -3.47
CA ALA A 397 22.24 39.43 -3.38
C ALA A 397 21.94 39.03 -1.94
N ALA A 398 22.95 38.69 -1.14
CA ALA A 398 22.78 38.41 0.29
C ALA A 398 22.22 39.61 1.06
N SER A 399 22.63 40.82 0.70
CA SER A 399 22.12 42.06 1.29
C SER A 399 20.83 42.60 0.66
N SER A 400 20.21 41.87 -0.29
CA SER A 400 19.00 42.33 -0.99
C SER A 400 17.71 42.25 -0.17
N GLY A 401 17.76 41.56 0.97
CA GLY A 401 16.58 41.22 1.77
C GLY A 401 15.82 39.98 1.26
N ALA A 402 16.35 39.25 0.28
CA ALA A 402 15.80 37.95 -0.11
C ALA A 402 15.89 36.93 1.03
N ASP A 403 14.89 36.06 1.18
CA ASP A 403 14.88 35.05 2.24
C ASP A 403 15.96 33.96 1.98
N ALA A 404 16.27 33.67 0.71
CA ALA A 404 17.42 32.85 0.30
C ALA A 404 18.08 33.38 -0.98
N VAL A 405 19.41 33.19 -1.07
CA VAL A 405 20.19 33.37 -2.30
C VAL A 405 20.41 32.01 -2.95
N LEU A 406 20.07 31.91 -4.24
CA LEU A 406 20.29 30.75 -5.09
C LEU A 406 21.42 31.08 -6.08
N ILE A 407 22.55 30.40 -5.94
CA ILE A 407 23.69 30.51 -6.86
C ILE A 407 23.45 29.55 -8.01
N ASP A 408 23.42 30.09 -9.23
CA ASP A 408 23.08 29.33 -10.41
C ASP A 408 24.33 28.85 -11.15
N LEU A 409 24.44 27.54 -11.35
CA LEU A 409 25.48 26.93 -12.19
C LEU A 409 24.95 26.51 -13.57
N GLU A 410 23.65 26.65 -13.81
CA GLU A 410 22.97 26.14 -15.01
C GLU A 410 22.72 27.25 -16.05
N ASP A 411 21.48 27.58 -16.42
CA ASP A 411 21.22 28.42 -17.60
C ASP A 411 21.82 29.84 -17.55
N ALA A 412 22.07 30.41 -16.36
CA ALA A 412 22.70 31.73 -16.26
C ALA A 412 24.22 31.74 -16.46
N VAL A 413 24.85 30.58 -16.66
CA VAL A 413 26.32 30.44 -16.78
C VAL A 413 26.69 29.88 -18.15
N PRO A 414 27.52 30.59 -18.95
CA PRO A 414 28.06 30.06 -20.20
C PRO A 414 28.87 28.77 -20.01
N ALA A 415 28.89 27.90 -21.00
CA ALA A 415 29.59 26.60 -20.97
C ALA A 415 31.06 26.71 -20.51
N ASP A 416 31.79 27.67 -21.06
CA ASP A 416 33.22 27.89 -20.76
C ASP A 416 33.46 28.37 -19.31
N ASN A 417 32.43 28.92 -18.67
CA ASN A 417 32.51 29.48 -17.32
C ASN A 417 32.03 28.50 -16.23
N LYS A 418 31.51 27.31 -16.58
CA LYS A 418 30.92 26.36 -15.62
C LYS A 418 31.88 25.97 -14.50
N ALA A 419 33.13 25.66 -14.84
CA ALA A 419 34.16 25.31 -13.87
C ALA A 419 34.49 26.48 -12.92
N ALA A 420 34.64 27.69 -13.47
CA ALA A 420 34.92 28.89 -12.68
C ALA A 420 33.74 29.24 -11.75
N ALA A 421 32.51 29.12 -12.23
CA ALA A 421 31.29 29.33 -11.47
C ALA A 421 31.16 28.35 -10.30
N ARG A 422 31.40 27.05 -10.54
CA ARG A 422 31.41 26.02 -9.51
C ARG A 422 32.43 26.34 -8.42
N ALA A 423 33.67 26.67 -8.80
CA ALA A 423 34.72 27.03 -7.86
C ALA A 423 34.35 28.29 -7.04
N ALA A 424 33.71 29.27 -7.66
CA ALA A 424 33.23 30.47 -6.97
C ALA A 424 32.11 30.15 -5.96
N ALA A 425 31.15 29.30 -6.34
CA ALA A 425 30.06 28.85 -5.46
C ALA A 425 30.62 28.13 -4.22
N ILE A 426 31.56 27.19 -4.38
CA ILE A 426 32.18 26.47 -3.26
C ILE A 426 32.93 27.42 -2.33
N ARG A 427 33.71 28.37 -2.87
CA ARG A 427 34.40 29.39 -2.04
C ARG A 427 33.43 30.26 -1.25
N TRP A 428 32.26 30.58 -1.81
CA TRP A 428 31.23 31.36 -1.15
C TRP A 428 30.57 30.58 0.00
N LEU A 429 30.22 29.32 -0.27
CA LEU A 429 29.60 28.41 0.70
C LEU A 429 30.49 28.14 1.93
N ALA A 430 31.79 28.39 1.85
CA ALA A 430 32.67 28.29 3.03
C ALA A 430 32.34 29.32 4.12
N ARG A 431 31.63 30.41 3.78
CA ARG A 431 31.38 31.53 4.71
C ARG A 431 29.92 31.97 4.74
N HIS A 432 29.12 31.61 3.75
CA HIS A 432 27.76 32.11 3.61
C HIS A 432 26.80 30.97 3.30
N ARG A 433 25.62 31.04 3.92
CA ARG A 433 24.56 30.06 3.72
C ARG A 433 23.79 30.37 2.45
N SER A 434 23.75 29.44 1.51
CA SER A 434 23.10 29.64 0.20
C SER A 434 22.57 28.33 -0.38
N VAL A 435 21.65 28.46 -1.33
CA VAL A 435 21.15 27.36 -2.16
C VAL A 435 21.94 27.36 -3.47
N VAL A 436 22.19 26.19 -4.06
CA VAL A 436 22.88 26.09 -5.36
C VAL A 436 22.00 25.34 -6.36
N ARG A 437 21.79 25.89 -7.56
CA ARG A 437 21.23 25.15 -8.70
C ARG A 437 22.36 24.54 -9.50
N ILE A 438 22.38 23.22 -9.58
CA ILE A 438 23.36 22.46 -10.36
C ILE A 438 22.94 22.34 -11.82
N ASN A 439 23.85 21.90 -12.68
CA ASN A 439 23.52 21.59 -14.07
C ASN A 439 22.59 20.37 -14.18
N ALA A 440 21.78 20.33 -15.24
CA ALA A 440 20.81 19.27 -15.47
C ALA A 440 21.45 17.88 -15.64
N PRO A 441 20.77 16.80 -15.23
CA PRO A 441 21.21 15.44 -15.50
C PRO A 441 21.41 15.18 -17.00
N GLY A 442 22.50 14.48 -17.35
CA GLY A 442 22.90 14.24 -18.74
C GLY A 442 23.80 15.34 -19.34
N SER A 443 23.93 16.50 -18.68
CA SER A 443 24.94 17.49 -19.07
C SER A 443 26.35 17.06 -18.66
N PRO A 444 27.41 17.48 -19.37
CA PRO A 444 28.79 17.11 -19.05
C PRO A 444 29.26 17.67 -17.69
N TRP A 445 28.59 18.69 -17.15
CA TRP A 445 28.97 19.34 -15.89
C TRP A 445 28.29 18.76 -14.65
N HIS A 446 27.25 17.94 -14.81
CA HIS A 446 26.41 17.46 -13.71
C HIS A 446 27.19 16.66 -12.66
N ALA A 447 27.98 15.68 -13.10
CA ALA A 447 28.74 14.82 -12.20
C ALA A 447 29.78 15.61 -11.39
N GLU A 448 30.44 16.58 -12.02
CA GLU A 448 31.43 17.42 -11.35
C GLU A 448 30.79 18.43 -10.39
N ASP A 449 29.58 18.94 -10.69
CA ASP A 449 28.81 19.76 -9.75
C ASP A 449 28.46 18.97 -8.49
N LEU A 450 27.99 17.73 -8.65
CA LEU A 450 27.69 16.84 -7.53
C LEU A 450 28.93 16.50 -6.71
N ALA A 451 30.05 16.18 -7.36
CA ALA A 451 31.31 15.89 -6.68
C ALA A 451 31.79 17.09 -5.85
N ALA A 452 31.71 18.32 -6.40
CA ALA A 452 32.08 19.52 -5.67
C ALA A 452 31.14 19.81 -4.48
N LEU A 453 29.84 19.50 -4.61
CA LEU A 453 28.87 19.70 -3.54
C LEU A 453 28.88 18.58 -2.49
N ALA A 454 29.33 17.38 -2.83
CA ALA A 454 29.53 16.28 -1.88
C ALA A 454 30.58 16.60 -0.82
N GLU A 455 31.57 17.43 -1.17
CA GLU A 455 32.58 17.95 -0.25
C GLU A 455 32.25 19.38 0.23
N ALA A 456 31.07 19.91 -0.10
CA ALA A 456 30.76 21.30 0.20
C ALA A 456 30.57 21.56 1.71
N PRO A 457 30.84 22.80 2.16
CA PRO A 457 30.82 23.17 3.58
C PRO A 457 29.43 23.06 4.23
N ALA A 458 29.42 23.05 5.57
CA ALA A 458 28.22 22.97 6.42
C ALA A 458 27.15 24.05 6.17
N LEU A 459 27.44 25.09 5.37
CA LEU A 459 26.52 26.18 5.06
C LEU A 459 25.74 25.97 3.74
N LEU A 460 25.90 24.83 3.06
CA LEU A 460 25.02 24.46 1.95
C LEU A 460 23.58 24.25 2.45
N ARG A 461 22.67 25.18 2.12
CA ARG A 461 21.28 25.17 2.61
C ARG A 461 20.44 24.09 1.93
N GLY A 462 20.67 23.90 0.64
CA GLY A 462 19.92 23.01 -0.23
C GLY A 462 20.46 23.07 -1.66
N VAL A 463 20.08 22.08 -2.46
CA VAL A 463 20.48 21.96 -3.86
C VAL A 463 19.24 21.93 -4.75
N VAL A 464 19.19 22.78 -5.76
CA VAL A 464 18.13 22.76 -6.77
C VAL A 464 18.56 21.87 -7.93
N LEU A 465 17.71 20.89 -8.25
CA LEU A 465 17.88 20.03 -9.42
C LEU A 465 16.97 20.54 -10.55
N PRO A 466 17.50 21.07 -11.65
CA PRO A 466 16.70 21.43 -12.81
C PRO A 466 16.27 20.18 -13.59
N LYS A 467 15.29 20.34 -14.47
CA LYS A 467 14.78 19.34 -15.42
C LYS A 467 14.43 18.02 -14.74
N CYS A 468 13.82 18.11 -13.56
CA CYS A 468 13.36 16.95 -12.81
C CYS A 468 12.24 16.24 -13.56
N SER A 469 12.45 14.97 -13.91
CA SER A 469 11.50 14.17 -14.67
C SER A 469 11.09 12.87 -13.97
N THR A 470 11.92 12.28 -13.11
CA THR A 470 11.58 11.03 -12.42
C THR A 470 12.04 10.99 -10.97
N ALA A 471 11.40 10.13 -10.16
CA ALA A 471 11.78 9.91 -8.77
C ALA A 471 13.17 9.26 -8.65
N GLU A 472 13.54 8.38 -9.59
CA GLU A 472 14.84 7.71 -9.62
C GLU A 472 15.99 8.69 -9.87
N GLN A 473 15.78 9.65 -10.78
CA GLN A 473 16.73 10.73 -11.06
C GLN A 473 16.97 11.56 -9.80
N VAL A 474 15.89 11.92 -9.11
CA VAL A 474 15.95 12.68 -7.85
C VAL A 474 16.65 11.89 -6.74
N ALA A 475 16.32 10.61 -6.58
CA ALA A 475 16.94 9.72 -5.59
C ALA A 475 18.45 9.56 -5.83
N SER A 476 18.86 9.37 -7.09
CA SER A 476 20.28 9.29 -7.48
C SER A 476 21.05 10.54 -7.06
N VAL A 477 20.48 11.74 -7.25
CA VAL A 477 21.12 12.99 -6.82
C VAL A 477 21.18 13.07 -5.29
N ILE A 478 20.11 12.70 -4.58
CA ILE A 478 20.07 12.70 -3.11
C ILE A 478 21.23 11.86 -2.52
N ASP A 479 21.52 10.71 -3.11
CA ASP A 479 22.58 9.81 -2.65
C ASP A 479 23.99 10.41 -2.75
N HIS A 480 24.21 11.39 -3.63
CA HIS A 480 25.47 12.11 -3.76
C HIS A 480 25.59 13.32 -2.82
N LEU A 481 24.48 13.78 -2.22
CA LEU A 481 24.47 14.98 -1.39
C LEU A 481 24.81 14.69 0.07
N PRO A 482 25.56 15.57 0.76
CA PRO A 482 25.91 15.40 2.17
C PRO A 482 24.67 15.24 3.07
N TYR A 483 24.77 14.41 4.11
CA TYR A 483 23.70 14.26 5.10
C TYR A 483 23.26 15.61 5.67
N GLY A 484 21.94 15.84 5.73
CA GLY A 484 21.35 17.09 6.21
C GLY A 484 21.09 18.14 5.13
N VAL A 485 21.62 17.97 3.91
CA VAL A 485 21.28 18.82 2.76
C VAL A 485 20.01 18.30 2.11
N SER A 486 19.02 19.18 1.91
CA SER A 486 17.79 18.87 1.18
C SER A 486 17.94 19.17 -0.31
N LEU A 487 17.28 18.34 -1.13
CA LEU A 487 17.11 18.60 -2.55
C LEU A 487 15.80 19.38 -2.79
N LEU A 488 15.83 20.31 -3.73
CA LEU A 488 14.72 21.14 -4.18
C LEU A 488 14.46 20.85 -5.67
N PRO A 489 13.56 19.90 -6.00
CA PRO A 489 13.25 19.57 -7.39
C PRO A 489 12.58 20.75 -8.10
N LEU A 490 13.13 21.15 -9.24
CA LEU A 490 12.53 22.12 -10.14
C LEU A 490 11.71 21.38 -11.21
N ILE A 491 10.39 21.49 -11.09
CA ILE A 491 9.43 20.86 -11.98
C ILE A 491 9.15 21.80 -13.14
N GLU A 492 9.57 21.41 -14.33
CA GLU A 492 9.57 22.28 -15.51
C GLU A 492 9.34 21.55 -16.84
N SER A 493 8.72 20.35 -16.77
CA SER A 493 8.29 19.57 -17.93
C SER A 493 6.97 18.84 -17.64
N ALA A 494 6.28 18.38 -18.68
CA ALA A 494 5.07 17.56 -18.58
C ALA A 494 5.31 16.28 -17.79
N ILE A 495 6.45 15.61 -18.04
CA ILE A 495 6.83 14.39 -17.32
C ILE A 495 7.10 14.73 -15.85
N GLY A 496 7.87 15.77 -15.57
CA GLY A 496 8.14 16.21 -14.20
C GLY A 496 6.88 16.53 -13.41
N LEU A 497 5.90 17.18 -14.06
CA LEU A 497 4.62 17.50 -13.43
C LEU A 497 3.78 16.25 -13.15
N ARG A 498 3.77 15.28 -14.08
CA ARG A 498 3.09 13.98 -13.89
C ARG A 498 3.70 13.21 -12.72
N GLU A 499 5.04 13.20 -12.60
CA GLU A 499 5.77 12.50 -11.54
C GLU A 499 5.90 13.30 -10.24
N ALA A 500 5.37 14.53 -10.18
CA ALA A 500 5.59 15.45 -9.06
C ALA A 500 5.20 14.87 -7.70
N GLY A 501 4.16 14.04 -7.63
CA GLY A 501 3.75 13.36 -6.39
C GLY A 501 4.79 12.33 -5.90
N ALA A 502 5.34 11.52 -6.82
CA ALA A 502 6.38 10.54 -6.50
C ALA A 502 7.68 11.24 -6.10
N ILE A 503 8.07 12.28 -6.84
CA ILE A 503 9.23 13.13 -6.53
C ILE A 503 9.08 13.76 -5.14
N ALA A 504 7.92 14.34 -4.84
CA ALA A 504 7.65 14.97 -3.54
C ALA A 504 7.72 13.99 -2.37
N GLY A 505 7.38 12.71 -2.58
CA GLY A 505 7.40 11.67 -1.55
C GLY A 505 8.79 11.19 -1.13
N LEU A 506 9.85 11.57 -1.85
CA LEU A 506 11.21 11.11 -1.59
C LEU A 506 11.80 11.70 -0.30
N PRO A 507 12.65 10.94 0.41
CA PRO A 507 13.32 11.46 1.60
C PRO A 507 14.27 12.59 1.19
N ARG A 508 14.49 13.57 2.07
CA ARG A 508 15.36 14.74 1.82
C ARG A 508 14.93 15.66 0.67
N VAL A 509 13.80 15.40 0.00
CA VAL A 509 13.13 16.45 -0.79
C VAL A 509 12.58 17.49 0.18
N GLY A 510 13.07 18.73 0.03
CA GLY A 510 12.78 19.83 0.95
C GLY A 510 11.59 20.67 0.51
N ARG A 511 11.44 20.91 -0.79
CA ARG A 511 10.39 21.76 -1.38
C ARG A 511 10.37 21.63 -2.90
N LEU A 512 9.19 21.67 -3.52
CA LEU A 512 9.07 21.73 -4.98
C LEU A 512 9.18 23.18 -5.47
N LEU A 513 9.78 23.36 -6.64
CA LEU A 513 9.87 24.62 -7.36
C LEU A 513 9.18 24.47 -8.73
N PHE A 514 8.57 25.52 -9.25
CA PHE A 514 7.95 25.51 -10.58
C PHE A 514 8.76 26.32 -11.60
N GLY A 515 9.31 25.66 -12.62
CA GLY A 515 9.94 26.31 -13.77
C GLY A 515 8.90 26.61 -14.84
N SER A 516 8.12 27.68 -14.64
CA SER A 516 6.95 27.96 -15.50
C SER A 516 7.30 28.28 -16.96
N VAL A 517 8.50 28.83 -17.21
CA VAL A 517 8.95 29.20 -18.56
C VAL A 517 9.29 27.95 -19.37
N ASP A 518 10.13 27.08 -18.82
CA ASP A 518 10.52 25.83 -19.49
C ASP A 518 9.35 24.84 -19.57
N TYR A 519 8.47 24.82 -18.56
CA TYR A 519 7.23 24.05 -18.64
C TYR A 519 6.34 24.49 -19.80
N ALA A 520 6.19 25.81 -20.01
CA ALA A 520 5.40 26.34 -21.11
C ALA A 520 6.03 25.98 -22.46
N LEU A 521 7.36 26.02 -22.56
CA LEU A 521 8.10 25.59 -23.74
C LEU A 521 7.91 24.08 -24.02
N ASP A 522 8.06 23.23 -23.01
CA ASP A 522 7.92 21.77 -23.12
C ASP A 522 6.50 21.35 -23.54
N THR A 523 5.49 22.07 -23.06
CA THR A 523 4.07 21.75 -23.32
C THR A 523 3.46 22.51 -24.51
N GLY A 524 4.18 23.47 -25.09
CA GLY A 524 3.66 24.34 -26.15
C GLY A 524 2.59 25.34 -25.68
N ILE A 525 2.51 25.60 -24.36
CA ILE A 525 1.57 26.58 -23.80
C ILE A 525 2.11 27.99 -24.05
N THR A 526 1.23 28.90 -24.48
CA THR A 526 1.52 30.34 -24.49
C THR A 526 0.81 30.98 -23.29
N PRO A 527 1.52 31.37 -22.22
CA PRO A 527 0.88 31.96 -21.05
C PRO A 527 0.33 33.36 -21.35
N SER A 528 -0.84 33.68 -20.79
CA SER A 528 -1.45 35.01 -20.87
C SER A 528 -1.21 35.82 -19.58
N PRO A 529 -0.09 36.55 -19.43
CA PRO A 529 0.19 37.30 -18.21
C PRO A 529 -0.79 38.47 -17.99
N PRO A 530 -1.03 38.89 -16.73
CA PRO A 530 -0.40 38.38 -15.50
C PRO A 530 -1.12 37.18 -14.87
N GLU A 531 -2.31 36.81 -15.35
CA GLU A 531 -3.15 35.76 -14.73
C GLU A 531 -2.71 34.35 -15.12
N GLU A 532 -2.28 34.14 -16.37
CA GLU A 532 -1.78 32.86 -16.90
C GLU A 532 -2.70 31.67 -16.55
N PRO A 533 -4.02 31.76 -16.86
CA PRO A 533 -4.98 30.70 -16.53
C PRO A 533 -4.60 29.36 -17.18
N GLU A 534 -3.84 29.37 -18.28
CA GLU A 534 -3.34 28.18 -18.97
C GLU A 534 -2.44 27.31 -18.08
N LEU A 535 -1.79 27.93 -17.08
CA LEU A 535 -0.90 27.24 -16.12
C LEU A 535 -1.62 26.84 -14.82
N LEU A 536 -2.93 27.08 -14.70
CA LEU A 536 -3.71 26.82 -13.49
C LEU A 536 -3.64 25.35 -13.05
N TRP A 537 -3.74 24.41 -14.00
CA TRP A 537 -3.68 22.99 -13.71
C TRP A 537 -2.30 22.58 -13.18
N ALA A 538 -1.23 23.03 -13.81
CA ALA A 538 0.15 22.74 -13.38
C ALA A 538 0.42 23.27 -11.97
N ARG A 539 0.03 24.52 -11.72
CA ARG A 539 0.17 25.15 -10.40
C ARG A 539 -0.62 24.45 -9.31
N SER A 540 -1.89 24.13 -9.57
CA SER A 540 -2.75 23.44 -8.62
C SER A 540 -2.24 22.03 -8.31
N SER A 541 -1.75 21.32 -9.33
CA SER A 541 -1.18 19.97 -9.19
C SER A 541 0.08 19.97 -8.32
N LEU A 542 0.97 20.96 -8.48
CA LEU A 542 2.17 21.09 -7.65
C LEU A 542 1.88 21.42 -6.19
N VAL A 543 0.88 22.27 -5.93
CA VAL A 543 0.42 22.56 -4.57
C VAL A 543 -0.11 21.29 -3.93
N ASN A 544 -0.97 20.55 -4.62
CA ASN A 544 -1.52 19.29 -4.13
C ASN A 544 -0.42 18.24 -3.87
N ALA A 545 0.55 18.09 -4.79
CA ALA A 545 1.68 17.18 -4.62
C ALA A 545 2.51 17.52 -3.38
N SER A 546 2.81 18.81 -3.17
CA SER A 546 3.56 19.26 -1.99
C SER A 546 2.79 18.99 -0.69
N GLN A 547 1.50 19.34 -0.65
CA GLN A 547 0.67 19.13 0.54
C GLN A 547 0.47 17.65 0.86
N ALA A 548 0.21 16.81 -0.15
CA ALA A 548 0.05 15.37 0.00
C ALA A 548 1.32 14.69 0.54
N ALA A 549 2.50 15.18 0.15
CA ALA A 549 3.78 14.70 0.66
C ALA A 549 4.16 15.29 2.04
N GLY A 550 3.39 16.26 2.56
CA GLY A 550 3.70 16.99 3.79
C GLY A 550 4.91 17.92 3.65
N LEU A 551 5.19 18.41 2.43
CA LEU A 551 6.23 19.40 2.16
C LEU A 551 5.70 20.82 2.36
N PRO A 552 6.59 21.81 2.61
CA PRO A 552 6.23 23.22 2.51
C PRO A 552 5.60 23.54 1.15
N SER A 553 4.65 24.50 1.14
CA SER A 553 4.03 24.99 -0.09
C SER A 553 5.07 25.34 -1.16
N PRO A 554 4.88 24.96 -2.43
CA PRO A 554 5.90 25.13 -3.47
C PRO A 554 6.26 26.61 -3.72
N LEU A 555 7.38 26.85 -4.41
CA LEU A 555 7.74 28.17 -4.94
C LEU A 555 7.32 28.28 -6.41
N ASP A 556 6.64 29.38 -6.75
CA ASP A 556 6.19 29.65 -8.11
C ASP A 556 7.35 30.17 -8.97
N GLY A 557 7.16 30.09 -10.28
CA GLY A 557 8.15 30.49 -11.27
C GLY A 557 8.49 31.97 -11.28
N VAL A 558 9.47 32.30 -12.12
CA VAL A 558 10.03 33.64 -12.25
C VAL A 558 9.09 34.59 -12.97
N HIS A 559 9.19 35.88 -12.66
CA HIS A 559 8.62 36.95 -13.48
C HIS A 559 9.74 37.63 -14.25
N THR A 560 9.72 37.56 -15.57
CA THR A 560 10.84 37.97 -16.42
C THR A 560 10.87 39.47 -16.74
N ARG A 561 9.71 40.15 -16.71
CA ARG A 561 9.61 41.60 -16.98
C ARG A 561 9.99 42.40 -15.74
N LEU A 562 11.24 42.87 -15.68
CA LEU A 562 11.79 43.52 -14.48
C LEU A 562 11.10 44.84 -14.11
N GLU A 563 10.62 45.58 -15.11
CA GLU A 563 9.99 46.89 -14.94
C GLU A 563 8.50 46.79 -14.57
N ASP A 564 7.88 45.64 -14.82
CA ASP A 564 6.45 45.38 -14.59
C ASP A 564 6.16 45.01 -13.13
N LYS A 565 6.24 46.02 -12.25
CA LYS A 565 5.96 45.83 -10.82
C LYS A 565 4.52 45.42 -10.54
N GLU A 566 3.57 45.89 -11.34
CA GLU A 566 2.15 45.59 -11.18
C GLU A 566 1.84 44.15 -11.59
N GLY A 567 2.33 43.71 -12.75
CA GLY A 567 2.22 42.31 -13.20
C GLY A 567 2.91 41.34 -12.24
N LEU A 568 4.06 41.71 -11.68
CA LEU A 568 4.71 40.94 -10.60
C LEU A 568 3.79 40.82 -9.37
N ALA A 569 3.17 41.92 -8.94
CA ALA A 569 2.29 41.93 -7.76
C ALA A 569 1.03 41.08 -8.00
N THR A 570 0.40 41.20 -9.17
CA THR A 570 -0.80 40.45 -9.56
C THR A 570 -0.51 38.96 -9.65
N SER A 571 0.51 38.56 -10.41
CA SER A 571 0.91 37.14 -10.53
C SER A 571 1.33 36.53 -9.20
N SER A 572 1.97 37.31 -8.30
CA SER A 572 2.33 36.87 -6.95
C SER A 572 1.09 36.62 -6.07
N ARG A 573 0.09 37.52 -6.10
CA ARG A 573 -1.16 37.34 -5.36
C ARG A 573 -1.94 36.12 -5.85
N ARG A 574 -2.00 35.90 -7.16
CA ARG A 574 -2.58 34.69 -7.76
C ARG A 574 -1.88 33.43 -7.25
N SER A 575 -0.55 33.39 -7.26
CA SER A 575 0.19 32.21 -6.79
C SER A 575 -0.01 31.95 -5.30
N ARG A 576 -0.04 33.00 -4.46
CA ARG A 576 -0.44 32.88 -3.05
C ARG A 576 -1.86 32.31 -2.92
N ALA A 577 -2.82 32.80 -3.70
CA ALA A 577 -4.20 32.33 -3.67
C ALA A 577 -4.33 30.85 -4.04
N LEU A 578 -3.50 30.35 -4.97
CA LEU A 578 -3.42 28.93 -5.33
C LEU A 578 -2.76 28.05 -4.25
N GLY A 579 -2.07 28.63 -3.28
CA GLY A 579 -1.43 27.92 -2.19
C GLY A 579 0.10 27.82 -2.26
N PHE A 580 0.75 28.56 -3.16
CA PHE A 580 2.21 28.68 -3.18
C PHE A 580 2.71 29.46 -1.95
N GLY A 581 3.88 29.07 -1.45
CA GLY A 581 4.50 29.67 -0.27
C GLY A 581 5.48 30.80 -0.59
N GLY A 582 5.70 31.07 -1.87
CA GLY A 582 6.65 32.08 -2.34
C GLY A 582 6.89 31.98 -3.84
N ARG A 583 7.96 32.64 -4.30
CA ARG A 583 8.36 32.72 -5.71
C ARG A 583 9.88 32.78 -5.88
N LEU A 584 10.33 32.27 -7.02
CA LEU A 584 11.67 32.48 -7.56
C LEU A 584 11.84 33.92 -8.11
N CYS A 585 12.91 34.61 -7.72
CA CYS A 585 13.21 35.96 -8.17
C CYS A 585 14.49 35.98 -9.02
N VAL A 586 14.49 36.75 -10.10
CA VAL A 586 15.67 36.92 -10.99
C VAL A 586 16.38 38.25 -10.78
N HIS A 587 15.77 39.16 -10.00
CA HIS A 587 16.36 40.48 -9.73
C HIS A 587 16.01 40.99 -8.33
N PRO A 588 16.94 41.67 -7.61
CA PRO A 588 16.70 42.22 -6.28
C PRO A 588 15.48 43.13 -6.15
N LEU A 589 15.14 43.89 -7.22
CA LEU A 589 13.98 44.79 -7.24
C LEU A 589 12.63 44.06 -7.04
N GLN A 590 12.59 42.75 -7.23
CA GLN A 590 11.37 41.95 -7.11
C GLN A 590 11.07 41.57 -5.65
N VAL A 591 12.08 41.51 -4.78
CA VAL A 591 12.00 40.95 -3.43
C VAL A 591 10.92 41.64 -2.60
N ALA A 592 10.96 42.98 -2.53
CA ALA A 592 10.00 43.76 -1.75
C ALA A 592 8.55 43.59 -2.23
N THR A 593 8.34 43.53 -3.54
CA THR A 593 7.01 43.32 -4.13
C THR A 593 6.47 41.93 -3.82
N VAL A 594 7.31 40.89 -3.91
CA VAL A 594 6.93 39.52 -3.57
C VAL A 594 6.62 39.39 -2.08
N HIS A 595 7.48 39.93 -1.20
CA HIS A 595 7.22 39.92 0.24
C HIS A 595 5.88 40.58 0.61
N ARG A 596 5.55 41.71 -0.01
CA ARG A 596 4.26 42.39 0.18
C ARG A 596 3.08 41.55 -0.29
N ALA A 597 3.21 40.82 -1.41
CA ALA A 597 2.13 39.97 -1.93
C ALA A 597 1.78 38.80 -0.99
N TRP A 598 2.75 38.30 -0.21
CA TRP A 598 2.55 37.27 0.80
C TRP A 598 2.10 37.78 2.18
N GLN A 599 1.94 39.09 2.35
CA GLN A 599 1.31 39.66 3.55
C GLN A 599 -0.22 39.66 3.42
N PRO A 600 -0.96 39.31 4.50
CA PRO A 600 -2.41 39.46 4.54
C PRO A 600 -2.84 40.91 4.27
N THR A 601 -3.89 41.08 3.49
CA THR A 601 -4.50 42.41 3.27
C THR A 601 -5.28 42.86 4.50
N ASP A 602 -5.52 44.16 4.65
CA ASP A 602 -6.33 44.68 5.75
C ASP A 602 -7.75 44.09 5.76
N GLN A 603 -8.29 43.77 4.57
CA GLN A 603 -9.59 43.10 4.44
C GLN A 603 -9.54 41.67 4.97
N GLU A 604 -8.51 40.90 4.63
CA GLU A 604 -8.29 39.54 5.16
C GLU A 604 -8.08 39.54 6.68
N ILE A 605 -7.36 40.54 7.21
CA ILE A 605 -7.15 40.70 8.65
C ILE A 605 -8.46 41.06 9.36
N ARG A 606 -9.25 42.01 8.82
CA ARG A 606 -10.57 42.36 9.38
C ARG A 606 -11.51 41.16 9.39
N TRP A 607 -11.58 40.41 8.29
CA TRP A 607 -12.35 39.18 8.20
C TRP A 607 -11.89 38.14 9.24
N ALA A 608 -10.59 37.89 9.34
CA ALA A 608 -10.04 36.91 10.28
C ALA A 608 -10.33 37.27 11.75
N ARG A 609 -10.23 38.56 12.11
CA ARG A 609 -10.63 39.05 13.44
C ARG A 609 -12.13 38.84 13.71
N GLY A 610 -12.98 39.15 12.73
CA GLY A 610 -14.43 38.93 12.83
C GLY A 610 -14.80 37.47 13.06
N VAL A 611 -14.14 36.55 12.33
CA VAL A 611 -14.31 35.10 12.50
C VAL A 611 -13.95 34.63 13.91
N ILE A 612 -12.81 35.07 14.45
CA ILE A 612 -12.36 34.67 15.80
C ILE A 612 -13.27 35.26 16.89
N GLN A 613 -13.68 36.52 16.74
CA GLN A 613 -14.58 37.18 17.69
C GLN A 613 -15.94 36.48 17.75
N ALA A 614 -16.52 36.18 16.58
CA ALA A 614 -17.80 35.50 16.51
C ALA A 614 -17.75 34.09 17.13
N SER A 615 -16.68 33.33 16.88
CA SER A 615 -16.51 32.02 17.50
C SER A 615 -16.30 32.08 19.02
N SER A 616 -15.79 33.20 19.56
CA SER A 616 -15.58 33.36 21.00
C SER A 616 -16.87 33.76 21.72
N ALA A 617 -17.84 34.35 21.01
CA ALA A 617 -19.16 34.73 21.54
C ALA A 617 -20.19 33.60 21.49
N GLY A 618 -19.97 32.54 20.71
CA GLY A 618 -20.84 31.37 20.63
C GLY A 618 -20.44 30.26 21.61
N ASN A 619 -21.41 29.64 22.30
CA ASN A 619 -21.21 28.48 23.19
C ASN A 619 -20.85 27.18 22.44
N GLY A 620 -19.85 27.20 21.55
CA GLY A 620 -19.35 26.01 20.83
C GLY A 620 -20.21 25.54 19.64
N GLY A 621 -21.28 26.26 19.29
CA GLY A 621 -22.09 26.02 18.09
C GLY A 621 -21.61 26.81 16.87
N ALA A 622 -21.89 26.30 15.66
CA ALA A 622 -21.56 26.96 14.40
C ALA A 622 -22.12 28.40 14.37
N THR A 623 -21.23 29.39 14.38
CA THR A 623 -21.60 30.81 14.41
C THR A 623 -21.60 31.35 12.99
N ARG A 624 -22.47 32.32 12.66
CA ARG A 624 -22.49 32.94 11.32
C ARG A 624 -21.74 34.28 11.33
N VAL A 625 -20.86 34.50 10.36
CA VAL A 625 -20.19 35.80 10.08
C VAL A 625 -20.42 36.13 8.61
N ASP A 626 -20.95 37.33 8.31
CA ASP A 626 -21.26 37.77 6.95
C ASP A 626 -22.11 36.76 6.13
N GLY A 627 -23.05 36.08 6.82
CA GLY A 627 -23.90 35.05 6.20
C GLY A 627 -23.22 33.69 5.96
N GLN A 628 -21.91 33.56 6.26
CA GLN A 628 -21.16 32.31 6.12
C GLN A 628 -21.07 31.57 7.45
N MET A 629 -21.15 30.24 7.40
CA MET A 629 -20.97 29.37 8.55
C MET A 629 -19.50 29.36 8.98
N VAL A 630 -19.24 29.66 10.24
CA VAL A 630 -17.92 29.55 10.86
C VAL A 630 -17.83 28.20 11.55
N ASP A 631 -16.97 27.35 11.00
CA ASP A 631 -16.61 26.03 11.54
C ASP A 631 -15.10 25.98 11.88
N ARG A 632 -14.60 24.80 12.25
CA ARG A 632 -13.20 24.60 12.66
C ARG A 632 -12.19 24.92 11.54
N PRO A 633 -12.37 24.48 10.28
CA PRO A 633 -11.53 24.91 9.15
C PRO A 633 -11.49 26.43 8.94
N VAL A 634 -12.64 27.12 9.00
CA VAL A 634 -12.70 28.58 8.84
C VAL A 634 -11.94 29.29 9.97
N LEU A 635 -12.06 28.80 11.20
CA LEU A 635 -11.31 29.32 12.35
C LEU A 635 -9.80 29.10 12.22
N GLN A 636 -9.36 27.91 11.78
CA GLN A 636 -7.95 27.64 11.56
C GLN A 636 -7.35 28.53 10.47
N ARG A 637 -8.11 28.78 9.39
CA ARG A 637 -7.72 29.73 8.34
C ARG A 637 -7.57 31.16 8.89
N ALA A 638 -8.53 31.63 9.68
CA ALA A 638 -8.46 32.94 10.31
C ALA A 638 -7.24 33.09 11.23
N ARG A 639 -6.98 32.10 12.11
CA ARG A 639 -5.79 32.07 12.97
C ARG A 639 -4.49 32.10 12.17
N ARG A 640 -4.41 31.34 11.07
CA ARG A 640 -3.24 31.34 10.18
C ARG A 640 -3.02 32.73 9.57
N LEU A 641 -4.06 33.39 9.09
CA LEU A 641 -3.94 34.75 8.54
C LEU A 641 -3.43 35.77 9.57
N LEU A 642 -3.93 35.72 10.81
CA LEU A 642 -3.44 36.62 11.86
C LEU A 642 -2.00 36.31 12.28
N SER A 643 -1.61 35.04 12.33
CA SER A 643 -0.22 34.65 12.61
C SER A 643 0.76 35.22 11.57
N LEU A 644 0.33 35.30 10.30
CA LEU A 644 1.11 35.88 9.20
C LEU A 644 1.17 37.42 9.25
N ALA A 645 0.19 38.08 9.87
CA ALA A 645 0.12 39.54 10.00
C ALA A 645 0.98 40.10 11.14
N GLY A 646 1.55 39.25 12.00
CA GLY A 646 2.44 39.67 13.08
C GLY A 646 1.72 40.17 14.33
N LYS A 647 1.02 39.26 15.03
CA LYS A 647 0.98 39.05 16.50
C LYS A 647 0.01 37.89 16.78
N PRO A 648 0.32 36.99 17.73
CA PRO A 648 -0.60 35.93 18.16
C PRO A 648 -1.95 36.48 18.62
#